data_AF-A0A4S9SP02-F1
#
_entry.id   AF-A0A4S9SP02-F1
#
_cell.length_a   1.000
_cell.length_b   1.000
_cell.length_c   1.000
_cell.angle_alpha   90.00
_cell.angle_beta   90.00
_cell.angle_gamma   90.00
#
_symmetry.space_group_name_H-M   'P 1'
#
loop_
_entity.id
_entity.type
_entity.pdbx_description
1 polymer ?
#
loop_
_entity_poly.entity_id
_entity_poly.type
_entity_poly.pdbx_seq_one_letter_code
_entity_poly.pdbx_strand_id
1 'polypeptide(L)'
;SCVVGWSLNVSLQHGNTISEVIHLVAIASITFLSPREHYRSLRPSKLMAVYLSIRTIADAFTLLFTLGTWSALALALKTFLEAANLIAESQSKESILLDNFRDVSPEEKAGPWSQGVFWWINSALFARQKAGFSLETLPKNPRQLDPSRLRQRLSLAWDQRSKIPKQISSTKTYNCLTETPTTQFTLPLALLQCLMPEFVTIVPTRLLLIVLRYAQPLLISKILQLLAANSLGGQSYQLSCSIIMVSTIVYIGQAIVSSRYEHQLNRLNVMTRAALIGLIYEKTLNTPYTTYKDFSAVTLMSTDADSLGNVSDMFHEAWSQVLEVGVGVTLLAQQIGWFCLVPLLLISGCSNMTRYVAKNLRPKQHAWNKATQDRINKVVSILSSIKIVKMLGMTEVVKSQISDSRRIEIDASKDMRWVSVLANASANALGLFTPPITVILFAAFGKSNLDAETAYTTLAILVMVTHPANMVMTIVPRAIASLASFQRIQDFISKPHYQDLRLRLRQGEGATLDDCSRASQPAIELKNVEFRLADTTNAVLENISLRIDQGSIVICTGPTGVGKSVLALAVAGEVTPSKGSISVITKLTALCVQSAWLSGQSVSDMVRGFSSSSVSHDEGWYRQVLEACCIDREILLDSSTSSGSGHARLSGGQKQRIALARAVYQRCDNLVLDDPFSALDQRTQDRVIVNLLSPDGLLRHMHTT
;
A
#
# COMPACT_ATOMS: atom_id res chain seq x y z
N SER A 1 43.83 -3.63 3.16
CA SER A 1 45.15 -3.56 3.84
C SER A 1 45.17 -2.75 5.13
N CYS A 2 44.29 -1.75 5.34
CA CYS A 2 44.27 -0.97 6.59
C CYS A 2 43.71 -1.70 7.84
N VAL A 3 42.87 -2.72 7.68
CA VAL A 3 42.32 -3.48 8.84
C VAL A 3 43.29 -4.59 9.31
N VAL A 4 44.10 -5.13 8.41
CA VAL A 4 45.12 -6.14 8.74
C VAL A 4 46.42 -5.49 9.25
N GLY A 5 46.74 -4.28 8.78
CA GLY A 5 47.88 -3.51 9.29
C GLY A 5 47.70 -3.01 10.73
N TRP A 6 46.46 -2.96 11.25
CA TRP A 6 46.20 -2.52 12.62
C TRP A 6 46.36 -3.63 13.66
N SER A 7 46.28 -4.91 13.25
CA SER A 7 46.51 -6.05 14.16
C SER A 7 47.97 -6.51 14.23
N LEU A 8 48.78 -6.20 13.21
CA LEU A 8 50.18 -6.67 13.12
C LEU A 8 51.21 -5.77 13.82
N ASN A 9 50.82 -4.57 14.28
CA ASN A 9 51.71 -3.62 14.97
C ASN A 9 51.36 -3.37 16.44
N VAL A 10 50.67 -4.30 17.10
CA VAL A 10 50.51 -4.26 18.56
C VAL A 10 51.57 -5.16 19.20
N SER A 11 52.83 -4.77 19.05
CA SER A 11 53.88 -5.23 19.96
C SER A 11 53.70 -4.52 21.30
N LEU A 12 53.33 -5.31 22.33
CA LEU A 12 53.76 -5.29 23.75
C LEU A 12 54.08 -3.89 24.35
N GLN A 13 53.64 -3.45 25.53
CA GLN A 13 53.02 -4.02 26.73
C GLN A 13 52.83 -2.79 27.67
N HIS A 14 51.90 -2.84 28.63
CA HIS A 14 51.63 -1.84 29.70
C HIS A 14 50.48 -0.81 29.49
N GLY A 15 49.90 -0.67 28.29
CA GLY A 15 48.76 0.25 28.07
C GLY A 15 47.35 -0.35 28.27
N ASN A 16 47.20 -1.68 28.29
CA ASN A 16 45.88 -2.33 28.15
C ASN A 16 45.09 -2.51 29.45
N THR A 17 45.71 -2.55 30.62
CA THR A 17 44.99 -2.86 31.88
C THR A 17 44.04 -1.73 32.29
N ILE A 18 44.43 -0.47 32.10
CA ILE A 18 43.58 0.69 32.42
C ILE A 18 42.37 0.75 31.47
N SER A 19 42.58 0.49 30.17
CA SER A 19 41.49 0.42 29.20
C SER A 19 40.53 -0.73 29.52
N GLU A 20 41.03 -1.91 29.86
CA GLU A 20 40.20 -3.06 30.24
C GLU A 20 39.39 -2.82 31.53
N VAL A 21 39.96 -2.14 32.52
CA VAL A 21 39.27 -1.75 33.75
C VAL A 21 38.18 -0.70 33.48
N ILE A 22 38.47 0.33 32.68
CA ILE A 22 37.46 1.33 32.26
C ILE A 22 36.31 0.64 31.50
N HIS A 23 36.62 -0.34 30.66
CA HIS A 23 35.62 -1.11 29.94
C HIS A 23 34.79 -2.02 30.86
N LEU A 24 35.39 -2.67 31.86
CA LEU A 24 34.65 -3.41 32.88
C LEU A 24 33.70 -2.52 33.67
N VAL A 25 34.12 -1.31 34.03
CA VAL A 25 33.27 -0.30 34.68
C VAL A 25 32.14 0.15 33.74
N ALA A 26 32.42 0.35 32.46
CA ALA A 26 31.41 0.65 31.46
C ALA A 26 30.36 -0.48 31.35
N ILE A 27 30.79 -1.75 31.28
CA ILE A 27 29.89 -2.91 31.24
C ILE A 27 29.04 -2.98 32.51
N ALA A 28 29.64 -2.81 33.69
CA ALA A 28 28.91 -2.78 34.95
C ALA A 28 27.86 -1.67 34.99
N SER A 29 28.20 -0.46 34.50
CA SER A 29 27.24 0.65 34.41
C SER A 29 26.10 0.37 33.42
N ILE A 30 26.36 -0.26 32.28
CA ILE A 30 25.34 -0.69 31.30
C ILE A 30 24.39 -1.70 31.94
N THR A 31 24.93 -2.66 32.70
CA THR A 31 24.15 -3.68 33.43
C THR A 31 23.15 -3.04 34.40
N PHE A 32 23.51 -1.90 35.00
CA PHE A 32 22.66 -1.16 35.94
C PHE A 32 21.70 -0.17 35.26
N LEU A 33 22.12 0.47 34.16
CA LEU A 33 21.33 1.48 33.44
C LEU A 33 20.29 0.86 32.50
N SER A 34 20.61 -0.27 31.86
CA SER A 34 19.71 -0.97 30.94
C SER A 34 18.33 -1.24 31.57
N PRO A 35 18.22 -1.85 32.77
CA PRO A 35 16.93 -2.05 33.44
C PRO A 35 16.11 -0.77 33.66
N ARG A 36 16.75 0.37 33.92
CA ARG A 36 16.07 1.66 34.14
C ARG A 36 15.56 2.29 32.85
N GLU A 37 16.27 2.11 31.74
CA GLU A 37 15.81 2.50 30.41
C GLU A 37 14.60 1.65 29.98
N HIS A 38 14.63 0.35 30.28
CA HIS A 38 13.56 -0.62 29.95
C HIS A 38 12.20 -0.30 30.57
N TYR A 39 12.13 0.40 31.71
CA TYR A 39 10.84 0.86 32.26
C TYR A 39 10.23 2.03 31.50
N ARG A 40 11.05 2.79 30.75
CA ARG A 40 10.64 4.04 30.09
C ARG A 40 10.47 3.88 28.58
N SER A 41 11.01 2.82 27.99
CA SER A 41 10.96 2.57 26.55
C SER A 41 10.24 1.25 26.24
N LEU A 42 9.50 1.25 25.12
CA LEU A 42 8.78 0.07 24.63
C LEU A 42 9.69 -0.94 23.91
N ARG A 43 10.92 -0.52 23.58
CA ARG A 43 11.91 -1.28 22.82
C ARG A 43 13.26 -1.22 23.53
N PRO A 44 14.01 -2.33 23.58
CA PRO A 44 15.41 -2.30 24.02
C PRO A 44 16.25 -1.43 23.08
N SER A 45 17.33 -0.87 23.61
CA SER A 45 18.13 0.12 22.89
C SER A 45 18.88 -0.53 21.72
N LYS A 46 18.53 -0.11 20.49
CA LYS A 46 19.15 -0.64 19.26
C LYS A 46 20.66 -0.36 19.23
N LEU A 47 21.07 0.83 19.65
CA LEU A 47 22.48 1.23 19.66
C LEU A 47 23.28 0.42 20.69
N MET A 48 22.71 0.18 21.88
CA MET A 48 23.36 -0.62 22.91
C MET A 48 23.55 -2.07 22.46
N ALA A 49 22.52 -2.68 21.87
CA ALA A 49 22.61 -4.05 21.38
C ALA A 49 23.63 -4.23 20.24
N VAL A 50 23.71 -3.25 19.34
CA VAL A 50 24.71 -3.25 18.25
C VAL A 50 26.12 -3.08 18.84
N TYR A 51 26.31 -2.13 19.76
CA TYR A 51 27.58 -1.90 20.44
C TYR A 51 28.09 -3.16 21.15
N LEU A 52 27.24 -3.78 21.99
CA LEU A 52 27.57 -5.01 22.71
C LEU A 52 27.89 -6.16 21.74
N SER A 53 27.19 -6.27 20.61
CA SER A 53 27.50 -7.31 19.63
C SER A 53 28.85 -7.13 18.94
N ILE A 54 29.19 -5.91 18.51
CA ILE A 54 30.48 -5.63 17.88
C ILE A 54 31.61 -5.90 18.88
N ARG A 55 31.39 -5.53 20.14
CA ARG A 55 32.36 -5.72 21.22
C ARG A 55 32.57 -7.19 21.57
N THR A 56 31.49 -7.94 21.81
CA THR A 56 31.59 -9.39 22.08
C THR A 56 32.31 -10.14 20.96
N ILE A 57 32.07 -9.78 19.70
CA ILE A 57 32.77 -10.38 18.55
C ILE A 57 34.27 -10.02 18.55
N ALA A 58 34.59 -8.74 18.78
CA ALA A 58 35.97 -8.28 18.82
C ALA A 58 36.77 -8.91 19.99
N ASP A 59 36.17 -8.98 21.18
CA ASP A 59 36.83 -9.52 22.35
C ASP A 59 36.91 -11.06 22.28
N ALA A 60 35.90 -11.74 21.71
CA ALA A 60 35.98 -13.17 21.38
C ALA A 60 37.08 -13.48 20.36
N PHE A 61 37.29 -12.59 19.37
CA PHE A 61 38.39 -12.68 18.44
C PHE A 61 39.73 -12.59 19.17
N THR A 62 39.92 -11.60 20.05
CA THR A 62 41.17 -11.48 20.83
C THR A 62 41.42 -12.64 21.79
N LEU A 63 40.37 -13.27 22.31
CA LEU A 63 40.46 -14.44 23.19
C LEU A 63 41.01 -15.66 22.46
N LEU A 64 40.60 -15.87 21.21
CA LEU A 64 41.04 -17.01 20.40
C LEU A 64 42.56 -17.00 20.13
N PHE A 65 43.21 -15.82 20.19
CA PHE A 65 44.66 -15.67 19.98
C PHE A 65 45.48 -15.61 21.27
N THR A 66 44.85 -15.45 22.44
CA THR A 66 45.53 -15.26 23.74
C THR A 66 45.47 -16.48 24.67
N LEU A 67 44.86 -17.57 24.21
CA LEU A 67 44.77 -18.87 24.89
C LEU A 67 46.17 -19.33 25.38
N GLY A 68 46.36 -19.33 26.70
CA GLY A 68 47.61 -19.77 27.36
C GLY A 68 48.29 -18.75 28.29
N THR A 69 47.74 -17.53 28.42
CA THR A 69 48.27 -16.47 29.31
C THR A 69 47.33 -16.18 30.48
N TRP A 70 47.82 -15.67 31.62
CA TRP A 70 46.98 -15.23 32.75
C TRP A 70 45.96 -14.14 32.36
N SER A 71 46.28 -13.33 31.35
CA SER A 71 45.36 -12.35 30.72
C SER A 71 44.17 -12.98 29.99
N ALA A 72 44.26 -14.26 29.59
CA ALA A 72 43.17 -14.95 28.89
C ALA A 72 41.95 -15.17 29.79
N LEU A 73 42.15 -15.42 31.08
CA LEU A 73 41.05 -15.59 32.05
C LEU A 73 40.26 -14.29 32.27
N ALA A 74 40.95 -13.15 32.36
CA ALA A 74 40.30 -11.84 32.52
C ALA A 74 39.47 -11.47 31.28
N LEU A 75 40.04 -11.73 30.09
CA LEU A 75 39.36 -11.50 28.81
C LEU A 75 38.18 -12.48 28.59
N ALA A 76 38.29 -13.73 29.05
CA ALA A 76 37.21 -14.72 29.06
C ALA A 76 36.06 -14.30 29.99
N LEU A 77 36.37 -13.80 31.18
CA LEU A 77 35.35 -13.30 32.10
C LEU A 77 34.65 -12.06 31.52
N LYS A 78 35.41 -11.14 30.91
CA LYS A 78 34.87 -9.95 30.25
C LYS A 78 33.94 -10.29 29.10
N THR A 79 34.39 -11.14 28.16
CA THR A 79 33.57 -11.60 27.02
C THR A 79 32.30 -12.32 27.48
N PHE A 80 32.39 -13.11 28.55
CA PHE A 80 31.22 -13.76 29.16
C PHE A 80 30.22 -12.75 29.72
N LEU A 81 30.69 -11.74 30.46
CA LEU A 81 29.83 -10.66 30.99
C LEU A 81 29.17 -9.84 29.88
N GLU A 82 29.91 -9.54 28.81
CA GLU A 82 29.36 -8.85 27.63
C GLU A 82 28.30 -9.70 26.91
N ALA A 83 28.55 -11.00 26.75
CA ALA A 83 27.59 -11.93 26.16
C ALA A 83 26.34 -12.09 27.01
N ALA A 84 26.49 -12.18 28.35
CA ALA A 84 25.37 -12.23 29.28
C ALA A 84 24.50 -10.96 29.20
N ASN A 85 25.13 -9.77 29.13
CA ASN A 85 24.42 -8.50 28.95
C ASN A 85 23.73 -8.42 27.59
N LEU A 86 24.36 -8.89 26.52
CA LEU A 86 23.75 -8.97 25.19
C LEU A 86 22.51 -9.86 25.20
N ILE A 87 22.57 -11.02 25.84
CA ILE A 87 21.43 -11.93 25.99
C ILE A 87 20.32 -11.26 26.80
N ALA A 88 20.65 -10.65 27.94
CA ALA A 88 19.68 -9.96 28.81
C ALA A 88 19.01 -8.75 28.12
N GLU A 89 19.71 -8.08 27.21
CA GLU A 89 19.16 -6.99 26.39
C GLU A 89 18.31 -7.51 25.21
N SER A 90 18.58 -8.73 24.74
CA SER A 90 17.90 -9.33 23.57
C SER A 90 16.56 -10.00 23.88
N GLN A 91 16.32 -10.39 25.15
CA GLN A 91 15.07 -11.05 25.56
C GLN A 91 13.89 -10.07 25.59
N SER A 92 12.72 -10.52 25.10
CA SER A 92 11.48 -9.74 25.14
C SER A 92 10.90 -9.71 26.55
N LYS A 93 10.82 -8.52 27.16
CA LYS A 93 10.42 -8.33 28.57
C LYS A 93 8.94 -7.99 28.70
N GLU A 94 8.07 -8.89 28.21
CA GLU A 94 6.60 -8.69 28.24
C GLU A 94 6.04 -8.54 29.66
N SER A 95 6.69 -9.13 30.66
CA SER A 95 6.26 -9.11 32.06
C SER A 95 6.43 -7.75 32.75
N ILE A 96 7.23 -6.83 32.20
CA ILE A 96 7.61 -5.56 32.82
C ILE A 96 6.84 -4.37 32.22
N LEU A 97 6.12 -4.58 31.11
CA LEU A 97 5.36 -3.54 30.41
C LEU A 97 4.10 -3.14 31.20
N LEU A 98 3.88 -1.82 31.33
CA LEU A 98 2.64 -1.24 31.84
C LEU A 98 1.42 -1.72 31.02
N ASP A 99 0.26 -1.88 31.67
CA ASP A 99 -0.95 -2.44 31.06
C ASP A 99 -1.37 -1.74 29.75
N ASN A 100 -1.17 -0.42 29.65
CA ASN A 100 -1.46 0.37 28.44
C ASN A 100 -0.62 -0.02 27.21
N PHE A 101 0.47 -0.77 27.38
CA PHE A 101 1.36 -1.22 26.30
C PHE A 101 1.33 -2.74 26.08
N ARG A 102 0.49 -3.49 26.80
CA ARG A 102 0.34 -4.94 26.61
C ARG A 102 -0.28 -5.29 25.25
N ASP A 103 -1.12 -4.41 24.72
CA ASP A 103 -1.88 -4.58 23.46
C ASP A 103 -1.10 -4.24 22.17
N VAL A 104 0.21 -3.98 22.29
CA VAL A 104 1.09 -3.60 21.19
C VAL A 104 1.56 -4.83 20.39
N SER A 105 1.84 -4.65 19.10
CA SER A 105 2.24 -5.75 18.22
C SER A 105 3.55 -6.43 18.68
N PRO A 106 3.69 -7.75 18.47
CA PRO A 106 4.88 -8.50 18.92
C PRO A 106 6.16 -8.01 18.25
N GLU A 107 6.10 -7.49 17.02
CA GLU A 107 7.24 -6.88 16.33
C GLU A 107 7.74 -5.62 17.05
N GLU A 108 6.82 -4.79 17.56
CA GLU A 108 7.19 -3.55 18.26
C GLU A 108 7.82 -3.83 19.63
N LYS A 109 7.50 -4.96 20.26
CA LYS A 109 8.10 -5.43 21.53
C LYS A 109 9.45 -6.13 21.31
N ALA A 110 9.69 -6.66 20.12
CA ALA A 110 10.86 -7.47 19.82
C ALA A 110 12.16 -6.64 19.85
N GLY A 111 13.20 -7.21 20.46
CA GLY A 111 14.55 -6.64 20.43
C GLY A 111 15.21 -6.69 19.04
N PRO A 112 16.32 -5.98 18.84
CA PRO A 112 16.96 -5.84 17.53
C PRO A 112 17.43 -7.19 16.96
N TRP A 113 17.84 -8.17 17.77
CA TRP A 113 18.23 -9.51 17.29
C TRP A 113 17.04 -10.37 16.92
N SER A 114 15.99 -10.34 17.74
CA SER A 114 14.71 -11.02 17.45
C SER A 114 14.09 -10.48 16.16
N GLN A 115 14.15 -9.17 15.92
CA GLN A 115 13.75 -8.56 14.64
C GLN A 115 14.65 -8.99 13.46
N GLY A 116 15.90 -9.42 13.72
CA GLY A 116 16.88 -9.83 12.69
C GLY A 116 16.71 -11.22 12.17
N VAL A 117 16.36 -12.12 13.06
CA VAL A 117 16.13 -13.53 12.74
C VAL A 117 14.62 -13.81 12.64
N PHE A 118 13.79 -12.77 12.73
CA PHE A 118 12.32 -12.86 12.80
C PHE A 118 11.79 -13.79 13.90
N TRP A 119 12.52 -13.92 15.00
CA TRP A 119 12.17 -14.83 16.10
C TRP A 119 10.81 -14.50 16.72
N TRP A 120 10.43 -13.22 16.72
CA TRP A 120 9.14 -12.74 17.23
C TRP A 120 7.92 -13.33 16.51
N ILE A 121 8.07 -13.88 15.30
CA ILE A 121 6.98 -14.53 14.56
C ILE A 121 6.67 -15.92 15.15
N ASN A 122 7.67 -16.59 15.72
CA ASN A 122 7.54 -17.97 16.18
C ASN A 122 6.50 -18.13 17.30
N SER A 123 6.36 -17.14 18.20
CA SER A 123 5.33 -17.17 19.23
C SER A 123 3.92 -17.19 18.63
N ALA A 124 3.70 -16.43 17.54
CA ALA A 124 2.43 -16.42 16.82
C ALA A 124 2.21 -17.70 16.01
N LEU A 125 3.25 -18.25 15.37
CA LEU A 125 3.16 -19.49 14.59
C LEU A 125 2.90 -20.71 15.47
N PHE A 126 3.69 -20.91 16.53
CA PHE A 126 3.59 -22.08 17.41
C PHE A 126 2.32 -22.08 18.25
N ALA A 127 1.87 -20.92 18.74
CA ALA A 127 0.62 -20.83 19.50
C ALA A 127 -0.61 -21.25 18.66
N ARG A 128 -0.52 -21.21 17.33
CA ARG A 128 -1.70 -21.24 16.44
C ARG A 128 -1.76 -22.40 15.47
N GLN A 129 -0.72 -23.22 15.43
CA GLN A 129 -0.70 -24.47 14.67
C GLN A 129 -1.87 -25.40 15.03
N LYS A 130 -2.46 -25.26 16.23
CA LYS A 130 -3.61 -26.06 16.70
C LYS A 130 -4.98 -25.38 16.57
N ALA A 131 -5.04 -24.05 16.45
CA ALA A 131 -6.30 -23.27 16.50
C ALA A 131 -6.77 -22.74 15.13
N GLY A 132 -5.93 -22.80 14.10
CA GLY A 132 -6.20 -22.21 12.79
C GLY A 132 -5.96 -20.69 12.76
N PHE A 133 -5.85 -20.13 11.55
CA PHE A 133 -5.68 -18.70 11.35
C PHE A 133 -7.02 -18.04 11.02
N SER A 134 -7.50 -17.14 11.88
CA SER A 134 -8.64 -16.25 11.60
C SER A 134 -8.21 -14.79 11.67
N LEU A 135 -8.93 -13.90 10.98
CA LEU A 135 -8.59 -12.47 10.92
C LEU A 135 -8.55 -11.82 12.30
N GLU A 136 -9.46 -12.20 13.19
CA GLU A 136 -9.57 -11.69 14.56
C GLU A 136 -8.42 -12.13 15.46
N THR A 137 -7.81 -13.28 15.14
CA THR A 137 -6.67 -13.76 15.92
C THR A 137 -5.39 -13.06 15.51
N LEU A 138 -5.23 -12.57 14.27
CA LEU A 138 -3.95 -12.01 13.78
C LEU A 138 -3.42 -10.86 14.67
N PRO A 139 -2.09 -10.76 14.85
CA PRO A 139 -1.51 -9.66 15.62
C PRO A 139 -1.93 -8.31 15.03
N LYS A 140 -2.22 -7.33 15.91
CA LYS A 140 -2.50 -5.96 15.49
C LYS A 140 -1.32 -5.39 14.72
N ASN A 141 -1.61 -4.56 13.72
CA ASN A 141 -0.57 -3.89 12.94
C ASN A 141 0.28 -2.94 13.80
N PRO A 142 1.59 -2.83 13.53
CA PRO A 142 2.43 -1.78 14.11
C PRO A 142 1.85 -0.38 13.88
N ARG A 143 2.07 0.54 14.82
CA ARG A 143 1.57 1.93 14.78
C ARG A 143 2.06 2.72 13.57
N GLN A 144 3.22 2.35 13.00
CA GLN A 144 3.77 2.95 11.78
C GLN A 144 3.01 2.52 10.52
N LEU A 145 2.35 1.35 10.55
CA LEU A 145 1.59 0.78 9.45
C LEU A 145 0.08 1.09 9.55
N ASP A 146 -0.32 1.94 10.50
CA ASP A 146 -1.71 2.34 10.69
C ASP A 146 -2.22 3.14 9.47
N PRO A 147 -3.23 2.62 8.74
CA PRO A 147 -3.73 3.26 7.52
C PRO A 147 -4.25 4.67 7.77
N SER A 148 -4.84 4.92 8.94
CA SER A 148 -5.43 6.22 9.28
C SER A 148 -4.37 7.33 9.34
N ARG A 149 -3.23 7.03 9.98
CA ARG A 149 -2.08 7.94 10.10
C ARG A 149 -1.39 8.15 8.76
N LEU A 150 -1.22 7.09 7.97
CA LEU A 150 -0.60 7.17 6.64
C LEU A 150 -1.45 8.03 5.68
N ARG A 151 -2.78 7.81 5.69
CA ARG A 151 -3.72 8.64 4.94
C ARG A 151 -3.62 10.11 5.34
N GLN A 152 -3.63 10.42 6.64
CA GLN A 152 -3.55 11.80 7.13
C GLN A 152 -2.22 12.47 6.75
N ARG A 153 -1.09 11.75 6.84
CA ARG A 153 0.22 12.30 6.45
C ARG A 153 0.30 12.56 4.95
N LEU A 154 -0.22 11.64 4.12
CA LEU A 154 -0.19 11.80 2.68
C LEU A 154 -1.14 12.91 2.20
N SER A 155 -2.34 13.03 2.77
CA SER A 155 -3.26 14.13 2.45
C SER A 155 -2.66 15.48 2.83
N LEU A 156 -2.02 15.61 3.99
CA LEU A 156 -1.29 16.82 4.37
C LEU A 156 -0.15 17.15 3.39
N ALA A 157 0.66 16.16 2.99
CA ALA A 157 1.75 16.35 2.03
C ALA A 157 1.24 16.72 0.63
N TRP A 158 0.10 16.15 0.22
CA TRP A 158 -0.59 16.48 -1.02
C TRP A 158 -1.13 17.92 -1.00
N ASP A 159 -1.82 18.31 0.07
CA ASP A 159 -2.39 19.65 0.25
C ASP A 159 -1.32 20.74 0.26
N GLN A 160 -0.20 20.50 0.95
CA GLN A 160 0.94 21.42 0.98
C GLN A 160 1.52 21.69 -0.41
N ARG A 161 1.52 20.68 -1.30
CA ARG A 161 2.10 20.79 -2.65
C ARG A 161 1.12 21.22 -3.72
N SER A 162 -0.14 20.81 -3.61
CA SER A 162 -1.20 21.17 -4.57
C SER A 162 -1.66 22.63 -4.43
N LYS A 163 -1.54 23.23 -3.24
CA LYS A 163 -2.01 24.58 -2.93
C LYS A 163 -0.91 25.65 -2.93
N ILE A 164 0.29 25.41 -3.48
CA ILE A 164 1.38 26.40 -3.48
C ILE A 164 0.93 27.66 -4.24
N PRO A 165 0.74 28.82 -3.59
CA PRO A 165 0.40 30.06 -4.28
C PRO A 165 1.63 30.52 -5.07
N LYS A 166 1.50 30.76 -6.38
CA LYS A 166 2.49 31.58 -7.07
C LYS A 166 2.44 32.99 -6.48
N GLN A 167 3.61 33.49 -6.13
CA GLN A 167 3.83 34.82 -5.58
C GLN A 167 3.20 35.89 -6.47
N ILE A 168 2.48 36.80 -5.82
CA ILE A 168 1.71 37.91 -6.37
C ILE A 168 2.60 38.79 -7.26
N SER A 169 2.33 38.82 -8.57
CA SER A 169 2.62 40.01 -9.38
C SER A 169 1.52 41.02 -9.11
N SER A 170 1.89 42.12 -8.47
CA SER A 170 1.02 43.25 -8.13
C SER A 170 0.31 43.83 -9.35
N THR A 171 -0.94 43.43 -9.58
CA THR A 171 -1.94 44.28 -10.26
C THR A 171 -3.35 43.78 -9.93
N LYS A 172 -4.16 44.69 -9.38
CA LYS A 172 -5.54 44.51 -8.90
C LYS A 172 -6.44 43.78 -9.91
N THR A 173 -6.93 42.57 -9.60
CA THR A 173 -8.36 42.16 -9.73
C THR A 173 -8.59 40.73 -9.26
N TYR A 174 -9.62 40.52 -8.42
CA TYR A 174 -10.28 39.29 -7.98
C TYR A 174 -9.42 38.11 -7.43
N ASN A 175 -9.61 37.82 -6.14
CA ASN A 175 -9.10 36.63 -5.46
C ASN A 175 -9.83 35.36 -5.95
N CYS A 176 -9.44 34.82 -7.10
CA CYS A 176 -9.60 33.39 -7.37
C CYS A 176 -8.29 32.71 -6.98
N LEU A 177 -8.33 31.86 -5.94
CA LEU A 177 -7.27 30.89 -5.67
C LEU A 177 -7.17 30.00 -6.91
N THR A 178 -6.25 30.33 -7.81
CA THR A 178 -5.99 29.55 -9.01
C THR A 178 -5.22 28.31 -8.58
N GLU A 179 -5.87 27.15 -8.67
CA GLU A 179 -5.23 25.85 -8.49
C GLU A 179 -4.04 25.75 -9.47
N THR A 180 -2.84 25.50 -8.94
CA THR A 180 -1.67 25.31 -9.81
C THR A 180 -1.85 24.05 -10.65
N PRO A 181 -1.43 24.04 -11.93
CA PRO A 181 -1.46 22.81 -12.72
C PRO A 181 -0.57 21.77 -12.06
N THR A 182 -1.19 20.69 -11.57
CA THR A 182 -0.46 19.58 -10.96
C THR A 182 0.50 18.99 -11.98
N THR A 183 1.81 19.14 -11.74
CA THR A 183 2.83 18.49 -12.59
C THR A 183 2.77 16.98 -12.41
N GLN A 184 3.20 16.20 -13.42
CA GLN A 184 3.18 14.72 -13.37
C GLN A 184 3.96 14.10 -12.19
N PHE A 185 4.82 14.88 -11.53
CA PHE A 185 5.65 14.43 -10.41
C PHE A 185 5.09 14.81 -9.03
N THR A 186 3.97 15.53 -8.95
CA THR A 186 3.45 16.08 -7.69
C THR A 186 3.11 14.98 -6.68
N LEU A 187 2.38 13.95 -7.12
CA LEU A 187 2.03 12.80 -6.28
C LEU A 187 3.24 11.96 -5.85
N PRO A 188 4.17 11.55 -6.76
CA PRO A 188 5.41 10.87 -6.37
C PRO A 188 6.20 11.61 -5.29
N LEU A 189 6.32 12.94 -5.43
CA LEU A 189 7.06 13.76 -4.48
C LEU A 189 6.32 13.92 -3.13
N ALA A 190 4.99 14.03 -3.15
CA ALA A 190 4.18 14.04 -1.92
C ALA A 190 4.29 12.70 -1.16
N LEU A 191 4.28 11.59 -1.90
CA LEU A 191 4.49 10.25 -1.32
C LEU A 191 5.89 10.13 -0.72
N LEU A 192 6.91 10.58 -1.43
CA LEU A 192 8.28 10.62 -0.92
C LEU A 192 8.35 11.43 0.37
N GLN A 193 7.80 12.65 0.40
CA GLN A 193 7.74 13.51 1.58
C GLN A 193 7.05 12.84 2.78
N CYS A 194 5.94 12.13 2.55
CA CYS A 194 5.21 11.39 3.59
C CYS A 194 6.05 10.26 4.21
N LEU A 195 6.85 9.57 3.40
CA LEU A 195 7.60 8.37 3.78
C LEU A 195 9.10 8.61 3.99
N MET A 196 9.58 9.86 3.89
CA MET A 196 11.00 10.24 3.99
C MET A 196 11.74 9.59 5.17
N PRO A 197 11.19 9.56 6.41
CA PRO A 197 11.91 8.97 7.54
C PRO A 197 12.26 7.50 7.30
N GLU A 198 11.33 6.74 6.74
CA GLU A 198 11.54 5.30 6.51
C GLU A 198 12.43 5.06 5.29
N PHE A 199 12.29 5.87 4.22
CA PHE A 199 13.20 5.86 3.07
C PHE A 199 14.68 6.06 3.49
N VAL A 200 14.96 7.00 4.39
CA VAL A 200 16.33 7.29 4.84
C VAL A 200 16.91 6.14 5.67
N THR A 201 16.10 5.45 6.48
CA THR A 201 16.58 4.34 7.32
C THR A 201 17.06 3.11 6.55
N ILE A 202 16.68 2.96 5.28
CA ILE A 202 17.06 1.85 4.40
C ILE A 202 18.43 2.06 3.76
N VAL A 203 18.84 3.32 3.55
CA VAL A 203 20.12 3.64 2.90
C VAL A 203 21.34 3.03 3.63
N PRO A 204 21.51 3.20 4.96
CA PRO A 204 22.69 2.65 5.64
C PRO A 204 22.70 1.11 5.68
N THR A 205 21.54 0.46 5.80
CA THR A 205 21.46 -1.01 5.78
C THR A 205 21.83 -1.56 4.41
N ARG A 206 21.40 -0.89 3.33
CA ARG A 206 21.79 -1.25 1.95
C ARG A 206 23.27 -1.03 1.67
N LEU A 207 23.85 0.09 2.13
CA LEU A 207 25.29 0.33 1.98
C LEU A 207 26.13 -0.74 2.70
N LEU A 208 25.74 -1.12 3.92
CA LEU A 208 26.40 -2.20 4.65
C LEU A 208 26.30 -3.54 3.90
N LEU A 209 25.16 -3.83 3.29
CA LEU A 209 24.98 -5.04 2.48
C LEU A 209 25.93 -5.08 1.27
N ILE A 210 26.12 -3.95 0.58
CA ILE A 210 27.06 -3.84 -0.54
C ILE A 210 28.49 -4.16 -0.06
N VAL A 211 28.90 -3.59 1.07
CA VAL A 211 30.24 -3.84 1.66
C VAL A 211 30.44 -5.33 1.97
N LEU A 212 29.47 -5.97 2.64
CA LEU A 212 29.55 -7.39 2.99
C LEU A 212 29.57 -8.30 1.75
N ARG A 213 28.78 -7.95 0.73
CA ARG A 213 28.70 -8.70 -0.52
C ARG A 213 30.03 -8.64 -1.28
N TYR A 214 30.62 -7.44 -1.43
CA TYR A 214 31.92 -7.28 -2.09
C TYR A 214 33.13 -7.71 -1.24
N ALA A 215 32.95 -8.03 0.04
CA ALA A 215 33.98 -8.69 0.83
C ALA A 215 34.21 -10.15 0.40
N GLN A 216 33.22 -10.84 -0.19
CA GLN A 216 33.34 -12.25 -0.56
C GLN A 216 34.49 -12.54 -1.55
N PRO A 217 34.63 -11.82 -2.69
CA PRO A 217 35.72 -12.11 -3.63
C PRO A 217 37.10 -11.81 -3.05
N LEU A 218 37.21 -10.81 -2.17
CA LEU A 218 38.45 -10.48 -1.47
C LEU A 218 38.85 -11.58 -0.48
N LEU A 219 37.87 -12.20 0.20
CA LEU A 219 38.11 -13.36 1.06
C LEU A 219 38.59 -14.56 0.24
N ILE A 220 37.97 -14.82 -0.91
CA ILE A 220 38.40 -15.90 -1.83
C ILE A 220 39.85 -15.68 -2.28
N SER A 221 40.21 -14.46 -2.69
CA SER A 221 41.61 -14.11 -3.04
C SER A 221 42.55 -14.42 -1.88
N LYS A 222 42.22 -14.00 -0.65
CA LYS A 222 43.08 -14.21 0.51
C LYS A 222 43.23 -15.69 0.89
N ILE A 223 42.16 -16.48 0.77
CA ILE A 223 42.18 -17.92 1.01
C ILE A 223 43.08 -18.61 -0.03
N LEU A 224 42.95 -18.26 -1.31
CA LEU A 224 43.77 -18.83 -2.38
C LEU A 224 45.25 -18.47 -2.24
N GLN A 225 45.58 -17.23 -1.85
CA GLN A 225 46.96 -16.82 -1.54
C GLN A 225 47.58 -17.68 -0.44
N LEU A 226 46.81 -18.04 0.58
CA LEU A 226 47.30 -18.87 1.68
C LEU A 226 47.49 -20.33 1.29
N LEU A 227 46.58 -20.87 0.48
CA LEU A 227 46.71 -22.22 -0.06
C LEU A 227 47.93 -22.32 -0.99
N ALA A 228 48.21 -21.28 -1.77
CA ALA A 228 49.37 -21.24 -2.66
C ALA A 228 50.70 -21.07 -1.90
N ALA A 229 50.70 -20.36 -0.76
CA ALA A 229 51.92 -20.02 -0.03
C ALA A 229 52.60 -21.17 0.73
N ASN A 230 51.98 -22.36 0.85
CA ASN A 230 52.56 -23.59 1.42
C ASN A 230 53.44 -23.41 2.69
N SER A 231 53.13 -22.45 3.56
CA SER A 231 53.95 -22.13 4.73
C SER A 231 53.47 -22.91 5.95
N LEU A 232 54.09 -24.05 6.21
CA LEU A 232 53.92 -24.91 7.40
C LEU A 232 54.57 -24.26 8.65
N GLY A 233 54.00 -23.16 9.15
CA GLY A 233 54.45 -22.50 10.39
C GLY A 233 53.29 -22.09 11.31
N GLY A 234 53.53 -21.94 12.62
CA GLY A 234 52.51 -21.57 13.62
C GLY A 234 51.81 -20.22 13.37
N GLN A 235 52.44 -19.29 12.63
CA GLN A 235 51.80 -18.05 12.17
C GLN A 235 50.71 -18.30 11.11
N SER A 236 50.84 -19.37 10.32
CA SER A 236 49.85 -19.75 9.31
C SER A 236 48.58 -20.31 9.93
N TYR A 237 48.67 -20.94 11.11
CA TYR A 237 47.49 -21.39 11.86
C TYR A 237 46.65 -20.20 12.36
N GLN A 238 47.29 -19.21 12.99
CA GLN A 238 46.60 -18.01 13.48
C GLN A 238 45.95 -17.22 12.33
N LEU A 239 46.67 -17.06 11.22
CA LEU A 239 46.14 -16.37 10.04
C LEU A 239 44.96 -17.14 9.41
N SER A 240 45.03 -18.47 9.34
CA SER A 240 43.94 -19.30 8.84
C SER A 240 42.69 -19.23 9.73
N CYS A 241 42.85 -19.32 11.05
CA CYS A 241 41.75 -19.13 12.00
C CYS A 241 41.11 -17.75 11.87
N SER A 242 41.92 -16.69 11.68
CA SER A 242 41.41 -15.33 11.49
C SER A 242 40.52 -15.21 10.25
N ILE A 243 40.89 -15.84 9.13
CA ILE A 243 40.14 -15.78 7.88
C ILE A 243 38.87 -16.59 7.94
N ILE A 244 38.89 -17.77 8.60
CA ILE A 244 37.68 -18.56 8.83
C ILE A 244 36.67 -17.74 9.65
N MET A 245 37.11 -17.11 10.75
CA MET A 245 36.24 -16.27 11.57
C MET A 245 35.68 -15.07 10.80
N VAL A 246 36.53 -14.34 10.06
CA VAL A 246 36.07 -13.21 9.23
C VAL A 246 35.07 -13.69 8.18
N SER A 247 35.30 -14.84 7.56
CA SER A 247 34.37 -15.42 6.59
C SER A 247 33.03 -15.74 7.24
N THR A 248 33.02 -16.39 8.41
CA THR A 248 31.80 -16.67 9.18
C THR A 248 31.03 -15.38 9.50
N ILE A 249 31.73 -14.32 9.96
CA ILE A 249 31.13 -13.02 10.26
C ILE A 249 30.53 -12.39 9.00
N VAL A 250 31.24 -12.42 7.87
CA VAL A 250 30.78 -11.84 6.61
C VAL A 250 29.53 -12.55 6.09
N TYR A 251 29.51 -13.89 6.06
CA TYR A 251 28.37 -14.65 5.56
C TYR A 251 27.14 -14.56 6.49
N ILE A 252 27.32 -14.68 7.81
CA ILE A 252 26.21 -14.52 8.78
C ILE A 252 25.70 -13.07 8.76
N GLY A 253 26.63 -12.10 8.76
CA GLY A 253 26.29 -10.67 8.68
C GLY A 253 25.51 -10.37 7.40
N GLN A 254 25.92 -10.92 6.27
CA GLN A 254 25.22 -10.76 5.00
C GLN A 254 23.80 -11.31 5.07
N ALA A 255 23.60 -12.51 5.65
CA ALA A 255 22.26 -13.09 5.81
C ALA A 255 21.34 -12.20 6.66
N ILE A 256 21.83 -11.71 7.81
CA ILE A 256 21.06 -10.87 8.73
C ILE A 256 20.76 -9.49 8.10
N VAL A 257 21.77 -8.85 7.50
CA VAL A 257 21.60 -7.52 6.87
C VAL A 257 20.70 -7.62 5.65
N SER A 258 20.84 -8.66 4.83
CA SER A 258 19.94 -8.90 3.68
C SER A 258 18.50 -9.09 4.13
N SER A 259 18.28 -9.93 5.15
CA SER A 259 16.96 -10.14 5.74
C SER A 259 16.35 -8.84 6.27
N ARG A 260 17.17 -7.99 6.90
CA ARG A 260 16.72 -6.69 7.41
C ARG A 260 16.39 -5.69 6.31
N TYR A 261 17.21 -5.63 5.28
CA TYR A 261 16.98 -4.79 4.10
C TYR A 261 15.64 -5.15 3.45
N GLU A 262 15.42 -6.44 3.16
CA GLU A 262 14.16 -6.94 2.58
C GLU A 262 12.95 -6.64 3.48
N HIS A 263 13.09 -6.77 4.80
CA HIS A 263 11.99 -6.44 5.73
C HIS A 263 11.63 -4.96 5.71
N GLN A 264 12.62 -4.07 5.79
CA GLN A 264 12.39 -2.62 5.75
C GLN A 264 11.74 -2.21 4.43
N LEU A 265 12.17 -2.84 3.34
CA LEU A 265 11.66 -2.59 2.01
C LEU A 265 10.19 -3.05 1.86
N ASN A 266 9.89 -4.28 2.28
CA ASN A 266 8.52 -4.80 2.31
C ASN A 266 7.58 -3.93 3.16
N ARG A 267 8.05 -3.44 4.32
CA ARG A 267 7.27 -2.51 5.13
C ARG A 267 6.97 -1.21 4.38
N LEU A 268 7.97 -0.66 3.70
CA LEU A 268 7.79 0.54 2.89
C LEU A 268 6.79 0.32 1.75
N ASN A 269 6.80 -0.86 1.11
CA ASN A 269 5.83 -1.23 0.06
C ASN A 269 4.39 -1.34 0.57
N VAL A 270 4.20 -1.85 1.80
CA VAL A 270 2.87 -1.86 2.43
C VAL A 270 2.44 -0.44 2.78
N MET A 271 3.35 0.41 3.25
CA MET A 271 3.06 1.81 3.58
C MET A 271 2.68 2.62 2.34
N THR A 272 3.39 2.46 1.20
CA THR A 272 3.05 3.14 -0.05
C THR A 272 1.64 2.77 -0.51
N ARG A 273 1.32 1.47 -0.54
CA ARG A 273 0.00 0.96 -0.91
C ARG A 273 -1.09 1.49 0.01
N ALA A 274 -0.91 1.40 1.33
CA ALA A 274 -1.90 1.85 2.31
C ALA A 274 -2.15 3.37 2.22
N ALA A 275 -1.11 4.17 2.03
CA ALA A 275 -1.23 5.61 1.89
C ALA A 275 -2.00 5.99 0.60
N LEU A 276 -1.65 5.38 -0.54
CA LEU A 276 -2.31 5.63 -1.82
C LEU A 276 -3.78 5.20 -1.80
N ILE A 277 -4.10 3.99 -1.32
CA ILE A 277 -5.50 3.52 -1.19
C ILE A 277 -6.28 4.45 -0.25
N GLY A 278 -5.68 4.85 0.88
CA GLY A 278 -6.31 5.78 1.81
C GLY A 278 -6.66 7.12 1.16
N LEU A 279 -5.76 7.69 0.36
CA LEU A 279 -5.99 8.95 -0.36
C LEU A 279 -7.05 8.80 -1.45
N ILE A 280 -7.01 7.72 -2.25
CA ILE A 280 -8.01 7.46 -3.29
C ILE A 280 -9.39 7.25 -2.65
N TYR A 281 -9.46 6.57 -1.51
CA TYR A 281 -10.70 6.32 -0.79
C TYR A 281 -11.31 7.61 -0.25
N GLU A 282 -10.50 8.46 0.39
CA GLU A 282 -10.92 9.79 0.84
C GLU A 282 -11.40 10.65 -0.33
N LYS A 283 -10.74 10.57 -1.48
CA LYS A 283 -11.20 11.27 -2.68
C LYS A 283 -12.54 10.73 -3.18
N THR A 284 -12.70 9.42 -3.20
CA THR A 284 -13.90 8.75 -3.72
C THR A 284 -15.14 9.15 -2.91
N LEU A 285 -15.01 9.23 -1.59
CA LEU A 285 -16.09 9.69 -0.70
C LEU A 285 -16.47 11.16 -0.92
N ASN A 286 -15.58 11.95 -1.51
CA ASN A 286 -15.80 13.38 -1.73
C ASN A 286 -15.82 13.76 -3.22
N THR A 287 -16.13 12.83 -4.11
CA THR A 287 -16.27 13.11 -5.55
C THR A 287 -17.75 13.31 -5.90
N PRO A 288 -18.12 14.33 -6.71
CA PRO A 288 -19.51 14.57 -7.07
C PRO A 288 -20.15 13.38 -7.80
N TYR A 289 -21.44 13.12 -7.53
CA TYR A 289 -22.22 12.04 -8.12
C TYR A 289 -22.20 12.05 -9.66
N THR A 290 -22.23 13.23 -10.27
CA THR A 290 -22.26 13.42 -11.75
C THR A 290 -21.02 12.91 -12.46
N THR A 291 -19.89 12.77 -11.75
CA THR A 291 -18.61 12.28 -12.32
C THR A 291 -18.44 10.77 -12.14
N TYR A 292 -19.35 10.12 -11.39
CA TYR A 292 -19.23 8.73 -10.99
C TYR A 292 -19.90 7.79 -12.01
N LYS A 293 -19.21 7.53 -13.13
CA LYS A 293 -19.64 6.52 -14.12
C LYS A 293 -18.76 5.28 -14.18
N ASP A 294 -17.62 5.26 -13.50
CA ASP A 294 -16.62 4.21 -13.71
C ASP A 294 -16.21 3.50 -12.42
N PHE A 295 -16.09 2.17 -12.50
CA PHE A 295 -15.28 1.32 -11.61
C PHE A 295 -13.79 1.75 -11.51
N SER A 296 -13.43 2.88 -12.11
CA SER A 296 -12.12 3.52 -12.08
C SER A 296 -11.51 3.60 -10.69
N ALA A 297 -12.27 3.99 -9.65
CA ALA A 297 -11.74 4.04 -8.29
C ALA A 297 -11.29 2.66 -7.78
N VAL A 298 -12.06 1.60 -8.06
CA VAL A 298 -11.72 0.22 -7.68
C VAL A 298 -10.49 -0.25 -8.46
N THR A 299 -10.43 0.04 -9.77
CA THR A 299 -9.26 -0.24 -10.60
C THR A 299 -8.02 0.50 -10.08
N LEU A 300 -8.12 1.79 -9.77
CA LEU A 300 -7.02 2.58 -9.21
C LEU A 300 -6.52 2.02 -7.88
N MET A 301 -7.42 1.59 -6.99
CA MET A 301 -7.07 0.99 -5.70
C MET A 301 -6.46 -0.42 -5.82
N SER A 302 -6.82 -1.18 -6.86
CA SER A 302 -6.42 -2.59 -7.00
C SER A 302 -5.29 -2.83 -8.00
N THR A 303 -5.28 -2.16 -9.15
CA THR A 303 -4.24 -2.34 -10.16
C THR A 303 -3.14 -1.29 -10.07
N ASP A 304 -3.51 -0.01 -9.96
CA ASP A 304 -2.53 1.08 -9.97
C ASP A 304 -1.77 1.16 -8.65
N ALA A 305 -2.48 1.20 -7.52
CA ALA A 305 -1.86 1.23 -6.20
C ALA A 305 -1.01 -0.04 -5.93
N ASP A 306 -1.44 -1.22 -6.40
CA ASP A 306 -0.65 -2.45 -6.26
C ASP A 306 0.62 -2.40 -7.12
N SER A 307 0.52 -1.90 -8.37
CA SER A 307 1.70 -1.72 -9.23
C SER A 307 2.73 -0.75 -8.63
N LEU A 308 2.24 0.24 -7.86
CA LEU A 308 3.06 1.23 -7.17
C LEU A 308 3.62 0.74 -5.83
N GLY A 309 3.13 -0.38 -5.31
CA GLY A 309 3.64 -1.00 -4.08
C GLY A 309 5.15 -1.21 -4.13
N ASN A 310 5.68 -1.65 -5.27
CA ASN A 310 7.10 -2.00 -5.44
C ASN A 310 7.96 -0.85 -6.00
N VAL A 311 7.47 0.40 -5.96
CA VAL A 311 8.24 1.57 -6.43
C VAL A 311 9.42 1.86 -5.52
N SER A 312 9.27 1.60 -4.22
CA SER A 312 10.35 1.75 -3.24
C SER A 312 11.51 0.81 -3.54
N ASP A 313 11.22 -0.45 -3.90
CA ASP A 313 12.22 -1.42 -4.36
C ASP A 313 12.99 -0.89 -5.54
N MET A 314 12.27 -0.43 -6.55
CA MET A 314 12.86 0.10 -7.77
C MET A 314 13.80 1.28 -7.46
N PHE A 315 13.41 2.19 -6.57
CA PHE A 315 14.23 3.34 -6.19
C PHE A 315 15.50 2.91 -5.45
N HIS A 316 15.39 2.05 -4.43
CA HIS A 316 16.55 1.60 -3.65
C HIS A 316 17.49 0.69 -4.43
N GLU A 317 16.95 -0.14 -5.32
CA GLU A 317 17.74 -0.93 -6.25
C GLU A 317 18.44 -0.06 -7.29
N ALA A 318 17.85 1.05 -7.76
CA ALA A 318 18.45 1.88 -8.79
C ALA A 318 19.80 2.48 -8.41
N TRP A 319 19.86 3.21 -7.30
CA TRP A 319 21.13 3.81 -6.88
C TRP A 319 22.11 2.74 -6.40
N SER A 320 21.63 1.68 -5.74
CA SER A 320 22.51 0.65 -5.20
C SER A 320 23.15 -0.19 -6.31
N GLN A 321 22.41 -0.57 -7.36
CA GLN A 321 22.97 -1.31 -8.50
C GLN A 321 24.01 -0.49 -9.26
N VAL A 322 23.80 0.83 -9.43
CA VAL A 322 24.80 1.72 -10.02
C VAL A 322 26.08 1.74 -9.19
N LEU A 323 25.96 1.81 -7.86
CA LEU A 323 27.13 1.73 -6.96
C LEU A 323 27.79 0.35 -7.00
N GLU A 324 27.02 -0.74 -7.01
CA GLU A 324 27.56 -2.10 -7.11
C GLU A 324 28.37 -2.27 -8.40
N VAL A 325 27.83 -1.82 -9.55
CA VAL A 325 28.58 -1.84 -10.82
C VAL A 325 29.85 -1.02 -10.72
N GLY A 326 29.80 0.19 -10.15
CA GLY A 326 30.98 1.03 -9.96
C GLY A 326 32.06 0.34 -9.13
N VAL A 327 31.72 -0.15 -7.93
CA VAL A 327 32.64 -0.86 -7.04
C VAL A 327 33.21 -2.11 -7.72
N GLY A 328 32.36 -2.94 -8.32
CA GLY A 328 32.82 -4.16 -8.95
C GLY A 328 33.70 -3.93 -10.18
N VAL A 329 33.43 -2.90 -10.99
CA VAL A 329 34.33 -2.50 -12.09
C VAL A 329 35.69 -2.01 -11.57
N THR A 330 35.72 -1.27 -10.46
CA THR A 330 37.01 -0.84 -9.86
C THR A 330 37.83 -2.03 -9.35
N LEU A 331 37.19 -3.02 -8.72
CA LEU A 331 37.85 -4.25 -8.28
C LEU A 331 38.32 -5.11 -9.47
N LEU A 332 37.51 -5.18 -10.53
CA LEU A 332 37.86 -5.88 -11.76
C LEU A 332 39.06 -5.21 -12.46
N ALA A 333 39.09 -3.88 -12.50
CA ALA A 333 40.20 -3.13 -13.07
C ALA A 333 41.52 -3.37 -12.31
N GLN A 334 41.46 -3.59 -11.00
CA GLN A 334 42.64 -3.94 -10.20
C GLN A 334 43.17 -5.35 -10.53
N GLN A 335 42.31 -6.29 -10.89
CA GLN A 335 42.68 -7.69 -11.16
C GLN A 335 43.15 -7.92 -12.61
N ILE A 336 42.40 -7.42 -13.59
CA ILE A 336 42.63 -7.70 -15.03
C ILE A 336 42.94 -6.44 -15.86
N GLY A 337 43.14 -5.29 -15.22
CA GLY A 337 43.46 -4.04 -15.92
C GLY A 337 42.35 -3.58 -16.87
N TRP A 338 42.72 -3.17 -18.09
CA TRP A 338 41.80 -2.62 -19.08
C TRP A 338 40.76 -3.62 -19.62
N PHE A 339 40.96 -4.94 -19.42
CA PHE A 339 39.98 -5.97 -19.78
C PHE A 339 38.66 -5.85 -18.98
N CYS A 340 38.62 -5.04 -17.92
CA CYS A 340 37.39 -4.70 -17.20
C CYS A 340 36.31 -4.03 -18.07
N LEU A 341 36.68 -3.50 -19.24
CA LEU A 341 35.75 -2.92 -20.20
C LEU A 341 34.97 -3.97 -21.02
N VAL A 342 35.46 -5.20 -21.11
CA VAL A 342 34.81 -6.26 -21.91
C VAL A 342 33.37 -6.54 -21.44
N PRO A 343 33.11 -6.75 -20.13
CA PRO A 343 31.74 -6.85 -19.63
C PRO A 343 30.88 -5.64 -19.97
N LEU A 344 31.42 -4.41 -19.87
CA LEU A 344 30.68 -3.18 -20.15
C LEU A 344 30.29 -3.06 -21.63
N LEU A 345 31.16 -3.49 -22.55
CA LEU A 345 30.86 -3.52 -23.98
C LEU A 345 29.78 -4.55 -24.31
N LEU A 346 29.84 -5.75 -23.71
CA LEU A 346 28.81 -6.78 -23.87
C LEU A 346 27.47 -6.32 -23.29
N ILE A 347 27.49 -5.67 -22.12
CA ILE A 347 26.31 -5.02 -21.51
C ILE A 347 25.72 -3.98 -22.46
N SER A 348 26.54 -3.13 -23.07
CA SER A 348 26.10 -2.13 -24.05
C SER A 348 25.45 -2.77 -25.29
N GLY A 349 26.01 -3.89 -25.78
CA GLY A 349 25.40 -4.70 -26.84
C GLY A 349 24.01 -5.24 -26.45
N CYS A 350 23.90 -5.89 -25.29
CA CYS A 350 22.63 -6.37 -24.74
C CYS A 350 21.64 -5.24 -24.44
N SER A 351 22.14 -4.03 -24.17
CA SER A 351 21.31 -2.83 -23.95
C SER A 351 20.50 -2.46 -25.19
N ASN A 352 21.12 -2.55 -26.38
CA ASN A 352 20.41 -2.31 -27.64
C ASN A 352 19.29 -3.34 -27.88
N MET A 353 19.54 -4.61 -27.54
CA MET A 353 18.52 -5.65 -27.60
C MET A 353 17.35 -5.35 -26.67
N THR A 354 17.63 -4.89 -25.46
CA THR A 354 16.60 -4.50 -24.48
C THR A 354 15.75 -3.33 -24.99
N ARG A 355 16.35 -2.34 -25.68
CA ARG A 355 15.58 -1.25 -26.33
C ARG A 355 14.67 -1.76 -27.43
N TYR A 356 15.16 -2.68 -28.27
CA TYR A 356 14.34 -3.33 -29.29
C TYR A 356 13.15 -4.07 -28.68
N VAL A 357 13.40 -4.85 -27.62
CA VAL A 357 12.35 -5.52 -26.84
C VAL A 357 11.35 -4.49 -26.32
N ALA A 358 11.79 -3.45 -25.62
CA ALA A 358 10.91 -2.45 -25.03
C ALA A 358 10.00 -1.75 -26.05
N LYS A 359 10.52 -1.44 -27.25
CA LYS A 359 9.76 -0.81 -28.34
C LYS A 359 8.66 -1.73 -28.89
N ASN A 360 8.92 -3.04 -29.01
CA ASN A 360 8.00 -4.00 -29.61
C ASN A 360 7.07 -4.68 -28.60
N LEU A 361 7.44 -4.71 -27.32
CA LEU A 361 6.68 -5.40 -26.26
C LEU A 361 5.31 -4.73 -26.05
N ARG A 362 5.26 -3.40 -25.92
CA ARG A 362 4.03 -2.65 -25.63
C ARG A 362 2.92 -2.86 -26.67
N PRO A 363 3.14 -2.63 -27.98
CA PRO A 363 2.08 -2.78 -28.97
C PRO A 363 1.59 -4.23 -29.07
N LYS A 364 2.49 -5.22 -28.96
CA LYS A 364 2.14 -6.65 -28.99
C LYS A 364 1.36 -7.07 -27.73
N GLN A 365 1.77 -6.62 -26.55
CA GLN A 365 1.04 -6.83 -25.31
C GLN A 365 -0.35 -6.20 -25.36
N HIS A 366 -0.47 -4.98 -25.92
CA HIS A 366 -1.76 -4.32 -26.09
C HIS A 366 -2.69 -5.10 -27.02
N ALA A 367 -2.18 -5.56 -28.17
CA ALA A 367 -2.96 -6.38 -29.10
C ALA A 367 -3.47 -7.69 -28.45
N TRP A 368 -2.62 -8.38 -27.69
CA TRP A 368 -3.01 -9.58 -26.94
C TRP A 368 -4.04 -9.27 -25.84
N ASN A 369 -3.83 -8.21 -25.05
CA ASN A 369 -4.78 -7.78 -24.02
C ASN A 369 -6.14 -7.42 -24.61
N LYS A 370 -6.17 -6.72 -25.75
CA LYS A 370 -7.41 -6.37 -26.45
C LYS A 370 -8.18 -7.62 -26.89
N ALA A 371 -7.52 -8.58 -27.54
CA ALA A 371 -8.14 -9.84 -27.95
C ALA A 371 -8.65 -10.65 -26.74
N THR A 372 -7.92 -10.62 -25.61
CA THR A 372 -8.33 -11.25 -24.36
C THR A 372 -9.60 -10.59 -23.80
N GLN A 373 -9.65 -9.26 -23.78
CA GLN A 373 -10.82 -8.51 -23.30
C GLN A 373 -12.05 -8.77 -24.17
N ASP A 374 -11.89 -8.75 -25.50
CA ASP A 374 -12.98 -9.05 -26.44
C ASP A 374 -13.56 -10.45 -26.20
N ARG A 375 -12.71 -11.46 -25.95
CA ARG A 375 -13.16 -12.81 -25.60
C ARG A 375 -13.87 -12.85 -24.25
N ILE A 376 -13.32 -12.22 -23.21
CA ILE A 376 -13.91 -12.21 -21.88
C ILE A 376 -15.29 -11.54 -21.91
N ASN A 377 -15.42 -10.40 -22.59
CA ASN A 377 -16.68 -9.69 -22.74
C ASN A 377 -17.76 -10.57 -23.41
N LYS A 378 -17.39 -11.31 -24.47
CA LYS A 378 -18.30 -12.29 -25.10
C LYS A 378 -18.72 -13.37 -24.11
N VAL A 379 -17.78 -13.99 -23.39
CA VAL A 379 -18.06 -15.06 -22.42
C VAL A 379 -18.98 -14.57 -21.29
N VAL A 380 -18.72 -13.39 -20.74
CA VAL A 380 -19.56 -12.81 -19.67
C VAL A 380 -20.98 -12.55 -20.18
N SER A 381 -21.14 -11.98 -21.38
CA SER A 381 -22.46 -11.74 -21.99
C SER A 381 -23.24 -13.05 -22.22
N ILE A 382 -22.56 -14.09 -22.70
CA ILE A 382 -23.13 -15.43 -22.88
C ILE A 382 -23.55 -16.04 -21.54
N LEU A 383 -22.71 -15.93 -20.51
CA LEU A 383 -22.99 -16.46 -19.16
C LEU A 383 -24.18 -15.76 -18.52
N SER A 384 -24.30 -14.43 -18.66
CA SER A 384 -25.47 -13.69 -18.18
C SER A 384 -26.78 -14.13 -18.86
N SER A 385 -26.69 -14.63 -20.09
CA SER A 385 -27.82 -15.08 -20.89
C SER A 385 -27.88 -16.59 -21.07
N ILE A 386 -27.21 -17.37 -20.20
CA ILE A 386 -27.00 -18.81 -20.39
C ILE A 386 -28.32 -19.59 -20.51
N LYS A 387 -29.36 -19.16 -19.79
CA LYS A 387 -30.69 -19.77 -19.85
C LYS A 387 -31.29 -19.63 -21.25
N ILE A 388 -31.18 -18.44 -21.85
CA ILE A 388 -31.70 -18.13 -23.20
C ILE A 388 -30.94 -18.95 -24.25
N VAL A 389 -29.60 -18.99 -24.16
CA VAL A 389 -28.76 -19.77 -25.08
C VAL A 389 -29.14 -21.26 -25.06
N LYS A 390 -29.41 -21.83 -23.88
CA LYS A 390 -29.88 -23.22 -23.73
C LYS A 390 -31.29 -23.43 -24.28
N MET A 391 -32.22 -22.51 -24.01
CA MET A 391 -33.60 -22.59 -24.51
C MET A 391 -33.65 -22.56 -26.04
N LEU A 392 -32.76 -21.79 -26.68
CA LEU A 392 -32.66 -21.69 -28.15
C LEU A 392 -31.81 -22.79 -28.79
N GLY A 393 -31.21 -23.70 -28.01
CA GLY A 393 -30.35 -24.77 -28.54
C GLY A 393 -29.05 -24.28 -29.20
N MET A 394 -28.65 -23.02 -29.01
CA MET A 394 -27.52 -22.38 -29.72
C MET A 394 -26.14 -22.70 -29.12
N THR A 395 -26.05 -23.67 -28.20
CA THR A 395 -24.84 -23.94 -27.42
C THR A 395 -23.61 -24.21 -28.30
N GLU A 396 -23.75 -25.00 -29.37
CA GLU A 396 -22.60 -25.32 -30.25
C GLU A 396 -22.15 -24.12 -31.10
N VAL A 397 -23.07 -23.27 -31.55
CA VAL A 397 -22.75 -22.03 -32.29
C VAL A 397 -22.00 -21.05 -31.38
N VAL A 398 -22.45 -20.92 -30.13
CA VAL A 398 -21.80 -20.06 -29.16
C VAL A 398 -20.41 -20.59 -28.79
N LYS A 399 -20.27 -21.90 -28.64
CA LYS A 399 -18.99 -22.56 -28.40
C LYS A 399 -17.99 -22.35 -29.54
N SER A 400 -18.42 -22.43 -30.80
CA SER A 400 -17.54 -22.15 -31.95
C SER A 400 -17.09 -20.68 -31.95
N GLN A 401 -17.99 -19.72 -31.70
CA GLN A 401 -17.63 -18.30 -31.60
C GLN A 401 -16.62 -18.00 -30.47
N ILE A 402 -16.74 -18.66 -29.32
CA ILE A 402 -15.74 -18.55 -28.24
C ILE A 402 -14.41 -19.13 -28.69
N SER A 403 -14.42 -20.29 -29.37
CA SER A 403 -13.22 -20.95 -29.89
C SER A 403 -12.49 -20.08 -30.92
N ASP A 404 -13.22 -19.43 -31.83
CA ASP A 404 -12.62 -18.53 -32.83
C ASP A 404 -11.99 -17.30 -32.16
N SER A 405 -12.68 -16.72 -31.17
CA SER A 405 -12.14 -15.62 -30.37
C SER A 405 -10.88 -16.06 -29.61
N ARG A 406 -10.82 -17.32 -29.14
CA ARG A 406 -9.64 -17.90 -28.49
C ARG A 406 -8.48 -18.10 -29.47
N ARG A 407 -8.73 -18.47 -30.73
CA ARG A 407 -7.69 -18.58 -31.76
C ARG A 407 -7.03 -17.24 -32.04
N ILE A 408 -7.83 -16.19 -32.21
CA ILE A 408 -7.34 -14.80 -32.40
C ILE A 408 -6.48 -14.35 -31.20
N GLU A 409 -6.94 -14.63 -29.97
CA GLU A 409 -6.17 -14.35 -28.75
C GLU A 409 -4.82 -15.08 -28.74
N ILE A 410 -4.82 -16.38 -29.09
CA ILE A 410 -3.59 -17.20 -29.12
C ILE A 410 -2.63 -16.67 -30.18
N ASP A 411 -3.09 -16.34 -31.37
CA ASP A 411 -2.24 -15.83 -32.45
C ASP A 411 -1.60 -14.49 -32.07
N ALA A 412 -2.37 -13.56 -31.48
CA ALA A 412 -1.81 -12.32 -30.94
C ALA A 412 -0.78 -12.57 -29.82
N SER A 413 -0.99 -13.61 -29.00
CA SER A 413 -0.07 -13.95 -27.92
C SER A 413 1.28 -14.52 -28.41
N LYS A 414 1.32 -15.20 -29.57
CA LYS A 414 2.57 -15.79 -30.13
C LYS A 414 3.63 -14.72 -30.34
N ASP A 415 3.21 -13.61 -30.94
CA ASP A 415 4.06 -12.47 -31.24
C ASP A 415 4.70 -11.85 -29.99
N MET A 416 3.90 -11.68 -28.94
CA MET A 416 4.33 -11.19 -27.63
C MET A 416 5.30 -12.18 -26.95
N ARG A 417 5.01 -13.48 -27.03
CA ARG A 417 5.83 -14.54 -26.44
C ARG A 417 7.21 -14.59 -27.07
N TRP A 418 7.34 -14.46 -28.38
CA TRP A 418 8.66 -14.42 -29.05
C TRP A 418 9.50 -13.23 -28.60
N VAL A 419 8.90 -12.05 -28.43
CA VAL A 419 9.61 -10.89 -27.87
C VAL A 419 10.02 -11.17 -26.42
N SER A 420 9.20 -11.88 -25.64
CA SER A 420 9.52 -12.28 -24.27
C SER A 420 10.65 -13.32 -24.21
N VAL A 421 10.72 -14.25 -25.18
CA VAL A 421 11.83 -15.20 -25.32
C VAL A 421 13.12 -14.45 -25.61
N LEU A 422 13.10 -13.48 -26.54
CA LEU A 422 14.27 -12.66 -26.87
C LEU A 422 14.75 -11.82 -25.67
N ALA A 423 13.81 -11.26 -24.90
CA ALA A 423 14.09 -10.55 -23.66
C ALA A 423 14.76 -11.45 -22.61
N ASN A 424 14.21 -12.64 -22.36
CA ASN A 424 14.78 -13.59 -21.41
C ASN A 424 16.14 -14.13 -21.87
N ALA A 425 16.29 -14.44 -23.16
CA ALA A 425 17.55 -14.92 -23.72
C ALA A 425 18.65 -13.87 -23.58
N SER A 426 18.39 -12.61 -23.94
CA SER A 426 19.37 -11.53 -23.80
C SER A 426 19.76 -11.23 -22.34
N ALA A 427 18.80 -11.29 -21.42
CA ALA A 427 19.05 -11.11 -20.00
C ALA A 427 19.94 -12.23 -19.40
N ASN A 428 19.69 -13.49 -19.75
CA ASN A 428 20.47 -14.63 -19.23
C ASN A 428 21.82 -14.80 -19.95
N ALA A 429 21.90 -14.45 -21.24
CA ALA A 429 23.13 -14.53 -22.03
C ALA A 429 24.26 -13.71 -21.41
N LEU A 430 23.95 -12.53 -20.85
CA LEU A 430 24.94 -11.68 -20.21
C LEU A 430 25.60 -12.37 -19.00
N GLY A 431 24.83 -13.00 -18.12
CA GLY A 431 25.38 -13.70 -16.95
C GLY A 431 26.13 -14.98 -17.33
N LEU A 432 25.69 -15.68 -18.37
CA LEU A 432 26.26 -16.97 -18.77
C LEU A 432 27.54 -16.83 -19.60
N PHE A 433 27.56 -15.90 -20.57
CA PHE A 433 28.66 -15.79 -21.53
C PHE A 433 29.70 -14.71 -21.17
N THR A 434 29.34 -13.66 -20.44
CA THR A 434 30.28 -12.59 -20.10
C THR A 434 31.48 -13.07 -19.27
N PRO A 435 31.30 -13.91 -18.21
CA PRO A 435 32.44 -14.46 -17.47
C PRO A 435 33.43 -15.26 -18.31
N PRO A 436 33.01 -16.31 -19.04
CA PRO A 436 33.96 -17.09 -19.84
C PRO A 436 34.58 -16.27 -20.97
N ILE A 437 33.82 -15.40 -21.66
CA ILE A 437 34.37 -14.56 -22.73
C ILE A 437 35.47 -13.63 -22.19
N THR A 438 35.24 -13.01 -21.04
CA THR A 438 36.22 -12.08 -20.45
C THR A 438 37.48 -12.80 -20.00
N VAL A 439 37.35 -13.98 -19.39
CA VAL A 439 38.51 -14.80 -18.97
C VAL A 439 39.27 -15.34 -20.19
N ILE A 440 38.59 -15.79 -21.24
CA ILE A 440 39.22 -16.27 -22.48
C ILE A 440 39.99 -15.14 -23.15
N LEU A 441 39.41 -13.94 -23.27
CA LEU A 441 40.10 -12.78 -23.85
C LEU A 441 41.31 -12.36 -23.03
N PHE A 442 41.21 -12.40 -21.69
CA PHE A 442 42.34 -12.13 -20.81
C PHE A 442 43.42 -13.21 -20.94
N ALA A 443 43.07 -14.49 -21.05
CA ALA A 443 44.03 -15.58 -21.25
C ALA A 443 44.72 -15.51 -22.63
N ALA A 444 44.00 -15.08 -23.66
CA ALA A 444 44.52 -15.00 -25.03
C ALA A 444 45.39 -13.76 -25.29
N PHE A 445 45.04 -12.61 -24.71
CA PHE A 445 45.68 -11.32 -25.00
C PHE A 445 46.34 -10.66 -23.78
N GLY A 446 46.19 -11.23 -22.59
CA GLY A 446 46.82 -10.74 -21.37
C GLY A 446 48.32 -11.01 -21.37
N LYS A 447 49.09 -10.01 -20.91
CA LYS A 447 50.55 -10.15 -20.76
C LYS A 447 50.96 -10.96 -19.52
N SER A 448 50.01 -11.26 -18.63
CA SER A 448 50.18 -11.98 -17.38
C SER A 448 49.59 -13.38 -17.46
N ASN A 449 50.29 -14.38 -16.94
CA ASN A 449 49.76 -15.75 -16.84
C ASN A 449 48.51 -15.78 -15.97
N LEU A 450 47.53 -16.59 -16.38
CA LEU A 450 46.28 -16.82 -15.65
C LEU A 450 46.54 -17.74 -14.45
N ASP A 451 46.85 -17.16 -13.29
CA ASP A 451 46.95 -17.93 -12.05
C ASP A 451 45.56 -18.31 -11.52
N ALA A 452 45.48 -19.40 -10.74
CA ALA A 452 44.22 -19.85 -10.16
C ALA A 452 43.57 -18.75 -9.30
N GLU A 453 44.37 -17.97 -8.56
CA GLU A 453 43.88 -16.83 -7.78
C GLU A 453 43.17 -15.81 -8.66
N THR A 454 43.81 -15.33 -9.72
CA THR A 454 43.25 -14.30 -10.59
C THR A 454 42.05 -14.83 -11.36
N ALA A 455 42.05 -16.09 -11.77
CA ALA A 455 40.93 -16.72 -12.47
C ALA A 455 39.66 -16.80 -11.58
N TYR A 456 39.76 -17.36 -10.38
CA TYR A 456 38.61 -17.55 -9.49
C TYR A 456 38.06 -16.23 -8.95
N THR A 457 38.94 -15.30 -8.59
CA THR A 457 38.54 -13.98 -8.06
C THR A 457 37.89 -13.13 -9.14
N THR A 458 38.44 -13.13 -10.36
CA THR A 458 37.85 -12.46 -11.53
C THR A 458 36.48 -13.04 -11.86
N LEU A 459 36.33 -14.37 -11.88
CA LEU A 459 35.05 -15.02 -12.14
C LEU A 459 33.99 -14.62 -11.08
N ALA A 460 34.37 -14.62 -9.80
CA ALA A 460 33.48 -14.18 -8.72
C ALA A 460 33.05 -12.71 -8.87
N ILE A 461 34.00 -11.78 -9.08
CA ILE A 461 33.69 -10.35 -9.27
C ILE A 461 32.77 -10.15 -10.49
N LEU A 462 33.01 -10.90 -11.56
CA LEU A 462 32.33 -10.71 -12.82
C LEU A 462 30.87 -11.22 -12.78
N VAL A 463 30.59 -12.30 -12.05
CA VAL A 463 29.21 -12.69 -11.70
C VAL A 463 28.52 -11.62 -10.84
N MET A 464 29.26 -11.00 -9.91
CA MET A 464 28.71 -9.96 -9.03
C MET A 464 28.48 -8.62 -9.71
N VAL A 465 29.17 -8.31 -10.83
CA VAL A 465 28.95 -7.11 -11.64
C VAL A 465 27.88 -7.31 -12.71
N THR A 466 27.87 -8.47 -13.37
CA THR A 466 26.96 -8.73 -14.49
C THR A 466 25.49 -8.74 -14.07
N HIS A 467 25.18 -9.28 -12.89
CA HIS A 467 23.80 -9.32 -12.41
C HIS A 467 23.22 -7.92 -12.11
N PRO A 468 23.85 -7.06 -11.29
CA PRO A 468 23.38 -5.68 -11.07
C PRO A 468 23.33 -4.86 -12.36
N ALA A 469 24.33 -5.01 -13.24
CA ALA A 469 24.32 -4.33 -14.54
C ALA A 469 23.11 -4.71 -15.41
N ASN A 470 22.71 -5.98 -15.42
CA ASN A 470 21.50 -6.43 -16.10
C ASN A 470 20.24 -5.87 -15.44
N MET A 471 20.20 -5.81 -14.11
CA MET A 471 19.03 -5.29 -13.40
C MET A 471 18.81 -3.79 -13.64
N VAL A 472 19.87 -2.99 -13.80
CA VAL A 472 19.76 -1.56 -14.16
C VAL A 472 18.94 -1.35 -15.44
N MET A 473 19.08 -2.26 -16.42
CA MET A 473 18.34 -2.21 -17.67
C MET A 473 16.83 -2.39 -17.49
N THR A 474 16.41 -3.08 -16.43
CA THR A 474 14.98 -3.33 -16.12
C THR A 474 14.31 -2.18 -15.38
N ILE A 475 15.09 -1.24 -14.84
CA ILE A 475 14.58 -0.12 -14.04
C ILE A 475 13.81 0.87 -14.91
N VAL A 476 14.32 1.20 -16.10
CA VAL A 476 13.71 2.23 -16.96
C VAL A 476 12.27 1.86 -17.37
N PRO A 477 11.98 0.65 -17.88
CA PRO A 477 10.59 0.26 -18.18
C PRO A 477 9.67 0.28 -16.96
N ARG A 478 10.17 -0.16 -15.79
CA ARG A 478 9.43 -0.13 -14.52
C ARG A 478 9.12 1.30 -14.08
N ALA A 479 10.08 2.21 -14.21
CA ALA A 479 9.93 3.61 -13.86
C ALA A 479 8.85 4.28 -14.73
N ILE A 480 8.87 4.06 -16.05
CA ILE A 480 7.85 4.61 -16.95
C ILE A 480 6.47 4.04 -16.61
N ALA A 481 6.36 2.74 -16.32
CA ALA A 481 5.09 2.13 -15.93
C ALA A 481 4.55 2.73 -14.62
N SER A 482 5.42 2.89 -13.61
CA SER A 482 5.05 3.52 -12.34
C SER A 482 4.59 4.97 -12.51
N LEU A 483 5.28 5.75 -13.36
CA LEU A 483 4.89 7.14 -13.63
C LEU A 483 3.50 7.23 -14.28
N ALA A 484 3.17 6.32 -15.19
CA ALA A 484 1.83 6.24 -15.78
C ALA A 484 0.75 5.91 -14.73
N SER A 485 1.03 5.00 -13.79
CA SER A 485 0.10 4.69 -12.69
C SER A 485 -0.06 5.88 -11.73
N PHE A 486 1.04 6.56 -11.39
CA PHE A 486 0.98 7.80 -10.61
C PHE A 486 0.15 8.88 -11.30
N GLN A 487 0.31 9.04 -12.61
CA GLN A 487 -0.45 10.01 -13.39
C GLN A 487 -1.95 9.70 -13.35
N ARG A 488 -2.37 8.44 -13.55
CA ARG A 488 -3.80 8.06 -13.46
C ARG A 488 -4.40 8.34 -12.08
N ILE A 489 -3.66 8.03 -11.00
CA ILE A 489 -4.10 8.35 -9.64
C ILE A 489 -4.17 9.87 -9.46
N GLN A 490 -3.16 10.60 -9.94
CA GLN A 490 -3.11 12.06 -9.84
C GLN A 490 -4.28 12.72 -10.57
N ASP A 491 -4.58 12.31 -11.79
CA ASP A 491 -5.70 12.81 -12.59
C ASP A 491 -7.04 12.55 -11.87
N PHE A 492 -7.17 11.44 -11.14
CA PHE A 492 -8.34 11.14 -10.34
C PHE A 492 -8.46 12.03 -9.09
N ILE A 493 -7.38 12.22 -8.33
CA ILE A 493 -7.40 13.05 -7.11
C ILE A 493 -7.51 14.55 -7.39
N SER A 494 -7.09 14.99 -8.57
CA SER A 494 -7.23 16.37 -9.05
C SER A 494 -8.65 16.72 -9.53
N LYS A 495 -9.58 15.76 -9.63
CA LYS A 495 -11.00 16.05 -9.93
C LYS A 495 -11.60 17.00 -8.89
N PRO A 496 -12.64 17.79 -9.23
CA PRO A 496 -13.25 18.69 -8.25
C PRO A 496 -13.81 17.93 -7.05
N HIS A 497 -13.71 18.53 -5.86
CA HIS A 497 -14.29 18.01 -4.63
C HIS A 497 -15.79 18.32 -4.59
N TYR A 498 -16.59 17.38 -4.10
CA TYR A 498 -18.01 17.61 -3.82
C TYR A 498 -18.17 18.66 -2.72
N GLN A 499 -19.02 19.66 -2.97
CA GLN A 499 -19.36 20.67 -1.99
C GLN A 499 -20.88 20.81 -1.92
N ASP A 500 -21.47 20.64 -0.74
CA ASP A 500 -22.90 20.87 -0.53
C ASP A 500 -23.19 22.38 -0.52
N LEU A 501 -23.55 22.91 -1.69
CA LEU A 501 -23.89 24.32 -1.92
C LEU A 501 -25.31 24.68 -1.47
N ARG A 502 -26.09 23.76 -0.88
CA ARG A 502 -27.42 24.10 -0.35
C ARG A 502 -27.29 25.11 0.78
N LEU A 503 -28.14 26.13 0.75
CA LEU A 503 -28.25 27.14 1.79
C LEU A 503 -29.17 26.63 2.89
N ARG A 504 -28.89 26.99 4.15
CA ARG A 504 -29.85 26.77 5.22
C ARG A 504 -30.85 27.91 5.23
N LEU A 505 -32.14 27.58 5.24
CA LEU A 505 -33.19 28.57 5.48
C LEU A 505 -32.98 29.15 6.88
N ARG A 506 -32.80 30.47 7.00
CA ARG A 506 -32.64 31.14 8.29
C ARG A 506 -33.96 31.00 9.06
N GLN A 507 -33.93 30.32 10.20
CA GLN A 507 -34.96 30.52 11.23
C GLN A 507 -34.77 31.95 11.75
N GLY A 508 -35.77 32.82 11.55
CA GLY A 508 -35.63 34.23 11.89
C GLY A 508 -35.50 34.43 13.40
N GLU A 509 -34.33 34.84 13.88
CA GLU A 509 -34.11 35.37 15.24
C GLU A 509 -34.63 36.82 15.41
N GLY A 510 -35.70 37.21 14.70
CA GLY A 510 -36.17 38.59 14.71
C GLY A 510 -37.53 38.84 14.08
N ALA A 511 -38.44 37.87 14.10
CA ALA A 511 -39.83 38.16 13.81
C ALA A 511 -40.47 38.78 15.06
N THR A 512 -40.64 40.11 15.03
CA THR A 512 -41.54 40.82 15.94
C THR A 512 -42.91 40.15 15.93
N LEU A 513 -43.50 39.98 17.12
CA LEU A 513 -44.70 39.18 17.42
C LEU A 513 -45.99 39.55 16.65
N ASP A 514 -45.97 40.57 15.79
CA ASP A 514 -47.19 41.13 15.18
C ASP A 514 -47.49 40.67 13.74
N ASP A 515 -46.60 39.92 13.07
CA ASP A 515 -46.87 39.34 11.74
C ASP A 515 -47.19 37.83 11.80
N CYS A 516 -48.08 37.44 12.73
CA CYS A 516 -48.66 36.09 12.76
C CYS A 516 -49.80 35.95 11.75
N SER A 517 -49.51 36.09 10.45
CA SER A 517 -50.39 35.60 9.39
C SER A 517 -49.81 34.30 8.82
N ARG A 518 -50.38 33.16 9.25
CA ARG A 518 -50.44 31.77 8.68
C ARG A 518 -49.59 31.39 7.43
N ALA A 519 -48.39 31.91 7.25
CA ALA A 519 -47.51 31.52 6.16
C ALA A 519 -46.74 30.28 6.60
N SER A 520 -47.08 29.12 6.02
CA SER A 520 -46.34 27.88 6.22
C SER A 520 -44.86 28.10 5.92
N GLN A 521 -43.98 27.69 6.84
CA GLN A 521 -42.54 27.85 6.65
C GLN A 521 -42.07 26.88 5.55
N PRO A 522 -41.26 27.35 4.57
CA PRO A 522 -40.71 26.47 3.55
C PRO A 522 -39.70 25.51 4.17
N ALA A 523 -39.79 24.23 3.83
CA ALA A 523 -38.77 23.23 4.14
C ALA A 523 -37.71 23.16 3.03
N ILE A 524 -38.13 23.30 1.78
CA ILE A 524 -37.25 23.27 0.60
C ILE A 524 -37.68 24.39 -0.37
N GLU A 525 -36.72 25.18 -0.82
CA GLU A 525 -36.93 26.27 -1.78
C GLU A 525 -35.87 26.23 -2.90
N LEU A 526 -36.30 26.05 -4.14
CA LEU A 526 -35.48 26.12 -5.35
C LEU A 526 -35.82 27.42 -6.08
N LYS A 527 -34.80 28.20 -6.45
CA LYS A 527 -34.94 29.44 -7.21
C LYS A 527 -34.14 29.39 -8.50
N ASN A 528 -34.85 29.35 -9.64
CA ASN A 528 -34.31 29.39 -10.99
C ASN A 528 -33.14 28.42 -11.19
N VAL A 529 -33.33 27.18 -10.74
CA VAL A 529 -32.27 26.18 -10.69
C VAL A 529 -32.09 25.56 -12.07
N GLU A 530 -30.83 25.45 -12.49
CA GLU A 530 -30.41 24.78 -13.72
C GLU A 530 -29.40 23.67 -13.40
N PHE A 531 -29.62 22.47 -13.93
CA PHE A 531 -28.74 21.32 -13.75
C PHE A 531 -28.15 20.86 -15.08
N ARG A 532 -26.81 20.80 -15.13
CA ARG A 532 -26.05 20.20 -16.22
C ARG A 532 -25.25 19.03 -15.67
N LEU A 533 -25.31 17.88 -16.34
CA LEU A 533 -24.38 16.79 -16.04
C LEU A 533 -23.01 17.11 -16.64
N ALA A 534 -21.97 16.63 -15.97
CA ALA A 534 -20.62 16.62 -16.51
C ALA A 534 -20.66 15.96 -17.90
N ASP A 535 -19.98 16.58 -18.87
CA ASP A 535 -19.84 16.13 -20.26
C ASP A 535 -21.04 16.38 -21.21
N THR A 536 -22.06 17.13 -20.78
CA THR A 536 -23.18 17.53 -21.65
C THR A 536 -23.31 19.05 -21.80
N THR A 537 -23.53 19.52 -23.04
CA THR A 537 -23.79 20.94 -23.33
C THR A 537 -25.19 21.38 -22.91
N ASN A 538 -26.14 20.45 -22.89
CA ASN A 538 -27.55 20.73 -22.64
C ASN A 538 -27.86 20.52 -21.16
N ALA A 539 -28.68 21.39 -20.58
CA ALA A 539 -29.19 21.19 -19.24
C ALA A 539 -30.27 20.11 -19.24
N VAL A 540 -30.26 19.27 -18.20
CA VAL A 540 -31.29 18.24 -17.98
C VAL A 540 -32.53 18.85 -17.35
N LEU A 541 -32.35 19.87 -16.52
CA LEU A 541 -33.41 20.64 -15.88
C LEU A 541 -33.07 22.12 -16.01
N GLU A 542 -34.04 22.91 -16.47
CA GLU A 542 -33.89 24.34 -16.73
C GLU A 542 -34.98 25.14 -15.99
N ASN A 543 -34.59 26.27 -15.38
CA ASN A 543 -35.49 27.23 -14.74
C ASN A 543 -36.48 26.61 -13.73
N ILE A 544 -36.02 25.66 -12.92
CA ILE A 544 -36.86 25.04 -11.89
C ILE A 544 -36.97 25.98 -10.68
N SER A 545 -38.18 26.41 -10.39
CA SER A 545 -38.54 27.15 -9.18
C SER A 545 -39.64 26.39 -8.44
N LEU A 546 -39.36 25.97 -7.21
CA LEU A 546 -40.23 25.10 -6.42
C LEU A 546 -40.15 25.50 -4.95
N ARG A 547 -41.29 25.56 -4.26
CA ARG A 547 -41.39 25.75 -2.81
C ARG A 547 -42.17 24.58 -2.22
N ILE A 548 -41.57 23.89 -1.26
CA ILE A 548 -42.19 22.82 -0.49
C ILE A 548 -42.24 23.28 0.96
N ASP A 549 -43.43 23.27 1.54
CA ASP A 549 -43.67 23.68 2.91
C ASP A 549 -43.43 22.53 3.90
N GLN A 550 -43.09 22.86 5.14
CA GLN A 550 -42.78 21.86 6.16
C GLN A 550 -43.96 20.95 6.49
N GLY A 551 -43.68 19.65 6.66
CA GLY A 551 -44.68 18.61 6.98
C GLY A 551 -45.66 18.31 5.85
N SER A 552 -45.36 18.78 4.63
CA SER A 552 -46.13 18.47 3.43
C SER A 552 -45.57 17.23 2.73
N ILE A 553 -46.45 16.42 2.13
CA ILE A 553 -46.06 15.29 1.29
C ILE A 553 -46.25 15.73 -0.16
N VAL A 554 -45.15 15.78 -0.92
CA VAL A 554 -45.17 16.20 -2.33
C VAL A 554 -44.87 15.03 -3.24
N ILE A 555 -45.73 14.79 -4.23
CA ILE A 555 -45.56 13.74 -5.24
C ILE A 555 -45.17 14.39 -6.56
N CYS A 556 -44.02 14.01 -7.12
CA CYS A 556 -43.55 14.45 -8.42
C CYS A 556 -43.89 13.40 -9.50
N THR A 557 -44.66 13.78 -10.51
CA THR A 557 -45.07 12.91 -11.62
C THR A 557 -44.54 13.43 -12.96
N GLY A 558 -44.45 12.55 -13.96
CA GLY A 558 -44.03 12.92 -15.32
C GLY A 558 -43.54 11.72 -16.14
N PRO A 559 -43.17 11.91 -17.42
CA PRO A 559 -42.63 10.85 -18.28
C PRO A 559 -41.30 10.27 -17.76
N THR A 560 -40.91 9.09 -18.25
CA THR A 560 -39.60 8.50 -17.99
C THR A 560 -38.50 9.32 -18.68
N GLY A 561 -37.34 9.48 -18.01
CA GLY A 561 -36.19 10.21 -18.57
C GLY A 561 -36.25 11.75 -18.51
N VAL A 562 -37.29 12.35 -17.93
CA VAL A 562 -37.44 13.83 -17.85
C VAL A 562 -36.58 14.50 -16.75
N GLY A 563 -35.76 13.74 -16.01
CA GLY A 563 -34.86 14.30 -14.99
C GLY A 563 -35.38 14.29 -13.54
N LYS A 564 -36.47 13.57 -13.23
CA LYS A 564 -37.04 13.47 -11.86
C LYS A 564 -36.02 13.00 -10.82
N SER A 565 -35.24 11.95 -11.13
CA SER A 565 -34.21 11.44 -10.22
C SER A 565 -33.06 12.44 -10.02
N VAL A 566 -32.75 13.27 -11.02
CA VAL A 566 -31.76 14.36 -10.88
C VAL A 566 -32.29 15.43 -9.92
N LEU A 567 -33.57 15.78 -10.02
CA LEU A 567 -34.22 16.70 -9.08
C LEU A 567 -34.21 16.14 -7.64
N ALA A 568 -34.51 14.85 -7.46
CA ALA A 568 -34.46 14.18 -6.17
C ALA A 568 -33.05 14.24 -5.55
N LEU A 569 -32.02 13.89 -6.31
CA LEU A 569 -30.62 13.95 -5.87
C LEU A 569 -30.17 15.38 -5.57
N ALA A 570 -30.65 16.37 -6.31
CA ALA A 570 -30.35 17.77 -6.06
C ALA A 570 -30.93 18.28 -4.72
N VAL A 571 -32.18 17.91 -4.42
CA VAL A 571 -32.80 18.22 -3.13
C VAL A 571 -32.05 17.54 -1.98
N ALA A 572 -31.62 16.29 -2.17
CA ALA A 572 -30.78 15.57 -1.22
C ALA A 572 -29.36 16.15 -1.07
N GLY A 573 -28.94 17.01 -1.99
CA GLY A 573 -27.64 17.69 -1.99
C GLY A 573 -26.56 17.00 -2.82
N GLU A 574 -26.79 15.80 -3.35
CA GLU A 574 -25.79 15.01 -4.09
C GLU A 574 -25.38 15.63 -5.44
N VAL A 575 -26.25 16.50 -5.99
CA VAL A 575 -26.00 17.20 -7.25
C VAL A 575 -26.01 18.71 -7.03
N THR A 576 -24.90 19.36 -7.34
CA THR A 576 -24.76 20.83 -7.24
C THR A 576 -25.40 21.52 -8.45
N PRO A 577 -26.20 22.59 -8.25
CA PRO A 577 -26.79 23.35 -9.34
C PRO A 577 -25.72 24.14 -10.11
N SER A 578 -25.87 24.25 -11.43
CA SER A 578 -24.99 25.09 -12.27
C SER A 578 -25.40 26.57 -12.21
N LYS A 579 -26.69 26.84 -12.04
CA LYS A 579 -27.26 28.17 -11.78
C LYS A 579 -28.41 28.07 -10.78
N GLY A 580 -28.76 29.19 -10.16
CA GLY A 580 -29.81 29.27 -9.17
C GLY A 580 -29.34 28.89 -7.77
N SER A 581 -30.29 28.74 -6.84
CA SER A 581 -29.98 28.36 -5.46
C SER A 581 -31.01 27.38 -4.93
N ILE A 582 -30.55 26.49 -4.04
CA ILE A 582 -31.37 25.53 -3.30
C ILE A 582 -31.22 25.87 -1.83
N SER A 583 -32.32 26.11 -1.15
CA SER A 583 -32.37 26.37 0.28
C SER A 583 -33.17 25.27 0.96
N VAL A 584 -32.66 24.72 2.07
CA VAL A 584 -33.30 23.65 2.84
C VAL A 584 -33.32 24.01 4.32
N ILE A 585 -34.31 23.51 5.07
CA ILE A 585 -34.37 23.70 6.53
C ILE A 585 -33.18 23.02 7.22
N THR A 586 -32.90 21.76 6.86
CA THR A 586 -31.77 20.98 7.34
C THR A 586 -31.04 20.31 6.18
N LYS A 587 -29.69 20.29 6.27
CA LYS A 587 -28.84 19.61 5.27
C LYS A 587 -28.88 18.08 5.40
N LEU A 588 -29.26 17.57 6.58
CA LEU A 588 -29.42 16.14 6.77
C LEU A 588 -30.73 15.70 6.10
N THR A 589 -30.62 14.96 5.01
CA THR A 589 -31.77 14.51 4.20
C THR A 589 -31.70 13.00 4.08
N ALA A 590 -32.78 12.31 4.42
CA ALA A 590 -32.88 10.88 4.17
C ALA A 590 -33.18 10.64 2.68
N LEU A 591 -32.50 9.69 2.05
CA LEU A 591 -32.65 9.39 0.62
C LEU A 591 -32.86 7.90 0.41
N CYS A 592 -33.95 7.53 -0.27
CA CYS A 592 -34.17 6.20 -0.83
C CYS A 592 -34.07 6.28 -2.35
N VAL A 593 -32.97 5.76 -2.91
CA VAL A 593 -32.72 5.75 -4.37
C VAL A 593 -33.47 4.61 -5.07
N GLN A 594 -33.72 4.77 -6.37
CA GLN A 594 -34.41 3.78 -7.20
C GLN A 594 -33.72 2.40 -7.19
N SER A 595 -32.38 2.37 -7.20
CA SER A 595 -31.59 1.13 -7.07
C SER A 595 -31.13 0.95 -5.63
N ALA A 596 -31.86 0.17 -4.82
CA ALA A 596 -31.51 -0.07 -3.42
C ALA A 596 -30.06 -0.51 -3.22
N TRP A 597 -29.31 0.30 -2.47
CA TRP A 597 -27.98 -0.03 -1.97
C TRP A 597 -28.09 -0.50 -0.51
N LEU A 598 -27.58 -1.69 -0.21
CA LEU A 598 -27.57 -2.25 1.14
C LEU A 598 -26.13 -2.42 1.62
N SER A 599 -25.93 -2.12 2.90
CA SER A 599 -24.65 -2.19 3.59
C SER A 599 -24.89 -2.87 4.93
N GLY A 600 -24.03 -3.82 5.30
CA GLY A 600 -24.21 -4.61 6.52
C GLY A 600 -24.35 -6.11 6.24
N GLN A 601 -24.18 -6.91 7.29
CA GLN A 601 -24.33 -8.36 7.19
C GLN A 601 -25.73 -8.82 7.59
N SER A 602 -26.36 -8.15 8.57
CA SER A 602 -27.73 -8.42 9.01
C SER A 602 -28.71 -7.34 8.56
N VAL A 603 -30.02 -7.66 8.48
CA VAL A 603 -31.07 -6.66 8.20
C VAL A 603 -31.10 -5.56 9.28
N SER A 604 -30.78 -5.90 10.53
CA SER A 604 -30.65 -4.91 11.61
C SER A 604 -29.58 -3.88 11.28
N ASP A 605 -28.38 -4.32 10.88
CA ASP A 605 -27.30 -3.43 10.48
C ASP A 605 -27.67 -2.63 9.22
N MET A 606 -28.37 -3.27 8.27
CA MET A 606 -28.81 -2.62 7.05
C MET A 606 -29.80 -1.48 7.33
N VAL A 607 -30.78 -1.67 8.21
CA VAL A 607 -31.79 -0.65 8.54
C VAL A 607 -31.21 0.43 9.45
N ARG A 608 -30.43 0.05 10.47
CA ARG A 608 -29.81 1.00 11.42
C ARG A 608 -28.70 1.82 10.78
N GLY A 609 -28.07 1.30 9.72
CA GLY A 609 -26.97 1.94 9.01
C GLY A 609 -25.71 2.07 9.87
N PHE A 610 -24.80 2.96 9.48
CA PHE A 610 -23.52 3.21 10.17
C PHE A 610 -23.66 4.12 11.39
N SER A 611 -24.84 4.17 12.03
CA SER A 611 -25.07 5.07 13.16
C SER A 611 -24.05 4.79 14.26
N SER A 612 -23.28 5.82 14.63
CA SER A 612 -22.31 5.74 15.71
C SER A 612 -23.00 5.28 16.99
N SER A 613 -22.26 4.60 17.84
CA SER A 613 -22.59 4.05 19.15
C SER A 613 -23.21 5.03 20.18
N SER A 614 -23.63 6.22 19.77
CA SER A 614 -24.22 7.29 20.56
C SER A 614 -25.75 7.44 20.43
N VAL A 615 -26.41 6.75 19.48
CA VAL A 615 -27.88 6.68 19.47
C VAL A 615 -28.31 5.47 20.30
N SER A 616 -28.94 5.70 21.45
CA SER A 616 -29.61 4.64 22.21
C SER A 616 -30.49 3.84 21.27
N HIS A 617 -30.18 2.56 21.08
CA HIS A 617 -30.92 1.69 20.17
C HIS A 617 -32.38 1.55 20.66
N ASP A 618 -33.27 2.35 20.08
CA ASP A 618 -34.70 2.30 20.34
C ASP A 618 -35.29 1.08 19.60
N GLU A 619 -35.29 -0.06 20.28
CA GLU A 619 -35.88 -1.30 19.77
C GLU A 619 -37.39 -1.16 19.50
N GLY A 620 -38.07 -0.24 20.19
CA GLY A 620 -39.48 0.08 19.93
C GLY A 620 -39.65 0.72 18.57
N TRP A 621 -38.86 1.77 18.30
CA TRP A 621 -38.81 2.42 16.99
C TRP A 621 -38.41 1.48 15.86
N TYR A 622 -37.40 0.65 16.09
CA TYR A 622 -36.94 -0.33 15.11
C TYR A 622 -38.09 -1.26 14.68
N ARG A 623 -38.87 -1.80 15.64
CA ARG A 623 -40.03 -2.65 15.33
C ARG A 623 -41.13 -1.90 14.59
N GLN A 624 -41.44 -0.67 14.99
CA GLN A 624 -42.43 0.15 14.30
C GLN A 624 -42.06 0.41 12.84
N VAL A 625 -40.78 0.69 12.56
CA VAL A 625 -40.29 0.90 11.19
C VAL A 625 -40.35 -0.40 10.37
N LEU A 626 -39.97 -1.54 10.96
CA LEU A 626 -40.08 -2.82 10.28
C LEU A 626 -41.54 -3.14 9.91
N GLU A 627 -42.48 -2.91 10.82
CA GLU A 627 -43.90 -3.12 10.60
C GLU A 627 -44.45 -2.16 9.53
N ALA A 628 -44.11 -0.87 9.61
CA ALA A 628 -44.55 0.14 8.66
C ALA A 628 -44.08 -0.18 7.23
N CYS A 629 -42.83 -0.63 7.06
CA CYS A 629 -42.27 -1.03 5.78
C CYS A 629 -42.60 -2.48 5.37
N CYS A 630 -43.46 -3.18 6.13
CA CYS A 630 -43.84 -4.57 5.91
C CYS A 630 -42.62 -5.50 5.78
N ILE A 631 -41.64 -5.41 6.68
CA ILE A 631 -40.48 -6.31 6.70
C ILE A 631 -40.84 -7.54 7.53
N ASP A 632 -41.19 -8.62 6.85
CA ASP A 632 -41.66 -9.87 7.46
C ASP A 632 -40.52 -10.70 8.08
N ARG A 633 -40.90 -11.64 8.95
CA ARG A 633 -39.97 -12.55 9.64
C ARG A 633 -39.13 -13.41 8.68
N GLU A 634 -39.65 -13.71 7.49
CA GLU A 634 -38.94 -14.42 6.42
C GLU A 634 -37.74 -13.62 5.90
N ILE A 635 -37.89 -12.31 5.72
CA ILE A 635 -36.81 -11.42 5.27
C ILE A 635 -35.70 -11.35 6.32
N LEU A 636 -36.09 -11.37 7.60
CA LEU A 636 -35.14 -11.41 8.71
C LEU A 636 -34.35 -12.73 8.72
N LEU A 637 -35.03 -13.87 8.50
CA LEU A 637 -34.43 -15.20 8.45
C LEU A 637 -33.47 -15.36 7.26
N ASP A 638 -33.88 -14.93 6.06
CA ASP A 638 -33.09 -14.98 4.83
C ASP A 638 -31.75 -14.23 4.94
N SER A 639 -31.68 -13.22 5.81
CA SER A 639 -30.47 -12.45 6.07
C SER A 639 -29.53 -13.06 7.12
N SER A 640 -30.05 -13.94 7.99
CA SER A 640 -29.36 -14.44 9.18
C SER A 640 -28.55 -15.74 8.97
N THR A 641 -28.84 -16.50 7.91
CA THR A 641 -28.10 -17.74 7.60
C THR A 641 -26.74 -17.41 6.98
N SER A 642 -25.70 -17.44 7.83
CA SER A 642 -24.31 -17.14 7.55
C SER A 642 -23.68 -17.99 6.43
N SER A 643 -23.34 -17.38 5.29
CA SER A 643 -22.06 -17.51 4.57
C SER A 643 -22.15 -16.85 3.18
N GLY A 644 -21.45 -15.72 2.98
CA GLY A 644 -21.25 -15.09 1.68
C GLY A 644 -22.40 -14.21 1.17
N SER A 645 -22.13 -12.90 1.03
CA SER A 645 -22.96 -11.87 0.37
C SER A 645 -24.49 -12.06 0.55
N GLY A 646 -25.01 -11.82 1.76
CA GLY A 646 -26.45 -11.92 2.07
C GLY A 646 -27.37 -11.12 1.13
N HIS A 647 -26.82 -10.11 0.44
CA HIS A 647 -27.51 -9.35 -0.60
C HIS A 647 -27.90 -10.16 -1.85
N ALA A 648 -27.25 -11.29 -2.13
CA ALA A 648 -27.51 -12.06 -3.35
C ALA A 648 -28.84 -12.83 -3.33
N ARG A 649 -29.37 -13.13 -2.14
CA ARG A 649 -30.62 -13.89 -1.97
C ARG A 649 -31.87 -13.03 -1.87
N LEU A 650 -31.75 -11.75 -1.54
CA LEU A 650 -32.89 -10.85 -1.42
C LEU A 650 -33.46 -10.47 -2.80
N SER A 651 -34.78 -10.53 -2.95
CA SER A 651 -35.48 -10.05 -4.14
C SER A 651 -35.37 -8.52 -4.28
N GLY A 652 -35.62 -7.99 -5.48
CA GLY A 652 -35.60 -6.53 -5.71
C GLY A 652 -36.53 -5.77 -4.78
N GLY A 653 -37.78 -6.25 -4.62
CA GLY A 653 -38.75 -5.65 -3.70
C GLY A 653 -38.37 -5.76 -2.22
N GLN A 654 -37.72 -6.85 -1.79
CA GLN A 654 -37.18 -6.96 -0.42
C GLN A 654 -36.05 -5.94 -0.18
N LYS A 655 -35.13 -5.79 -1.14
CA LYS A 655 -34.05 -4.80 -1.04
C LYS A 655 -34.60 -3.38 -0.95
N GLN A 656 -35.61 -3.05 -1.76
CA GLN A 656 -36.23 -1.74 -1.76
C GLN A 656 -36.94 -1.44 -0.43
N ARG A 657 -37.66 -2.42 0.14
CA ARG A 657 -38.28 -2.29 1.47
C ARG A 657 -37.25 -2.02 2.57
N ILE A 658 -36.11 -2.71 2.56
CA ILE A 658 -35.04 -2.50 3.54
C ILE A 658 -34.40 -1.11 3.38
N ALA A 659 -34.16 -0.67 2.13
CA ALA A 659 -33.64 0.67 1.86
C ALA A 659 -34.60 1.77 2.31
N LEU A 660 -35.91 1.59 2.08
CA LEU A 660 -36.95 2.48 2.57
C LEU A 660 -36.99 2.52 4.10
N ALA A 661 -36.96 1.37 4.76
CA ALA A 661 -36.91 1.28 6.22
C ALA A 661 -35.70 2.01 6.81
N ARG A 662 -34.53 1.91 6.17
CA ARG A 662 -33.34 2.68 6.59
C ARG A 662 -33.59 4.18 6.53
N ALA A 663 -34.19 4.67 5.45
CA ALA A 663 -34.45 6.10 5.26
C ALA A 663 -35.44 6.63 6.32
N VAL A 664 -36.49 5.86 6.62
CA VAL A 664 -37.49 6.19 7.65
C VAL A 664 -36.89 6.11 9.06
N TYR A 665 -36.03 5.12 9.33
CA TYR A 665 -35.43 4.89 10.64
C TYR A 665 -34.60 6.08 11.13
N GLN A 666 -33.99 6.86 10.24
CA GLN A 666 -33.15 8.01 10.60
C GLN A 666 -33.92 9.22 11.15
N ARG A 667 -35.26 9.28 10.99
CA ARG A 667 -36.11 10.41 11.47
C ARG A 667 -35.61 11.80 11.00
N CYS A 668 -35.20 11.92 9.74
CA CYS A 668 -34.79 13.21 9.16
C CYS A 668 -36.02 14.10 8.89
N ASP A 669 -35.86 15.43 8.95
CA ASP A 669 -36.94 16.39 8.64
C ASP A 669 -37.35 16.34 7.17
N ASN A 670 -36.39 16.04 6.29
CA ASN A 670 -36.56 15.93 4.85
C ASN A 670 -36.31 14.47 4.42
N LEU A 671 -37.27 13.86 3.72
CA LEU A 671 -37.17 12.51 3.18
C LEU A 671 -37.45 12.51 1.67
N VAL A 672 -36.42 12.18 0.88
CA VAL A 672 -36.52 12.07 -0.58
C VAL A 672 -36.64 10.60 -0.98
N LEU A 673 -37.70 10.28 -1.71
CA LEU A 673 -37.98 8.94 -2.21
C LEU A 673 -37.98 8.93 -3.74
N ASP A 674 -36.96 8.33 -4.35
CA ASP A 674 -36.84 8.18 -5.81
C ASP A 674 -37.37 6.81 -6.22
N ASP A 675 -38.65 6.77 -6.62
CA ASP A 675 -39.35 5.57 -7.09
C ASP A 675 -39.24 4.35 -6.14
N PRO A 676 -39.56 4.50 -4.83
CA PRO A 676 -39.35 3.45 -3.84
C PRO A 676 -40.32 2.26 -3.96
N PHE A 677 -41.38 2.38 -4.75
CA PHE A 677 -42.49 1.41 -4.79
C PHE A 677 -42.50 0.53 -6.05
N SER A 678 -41.69 0.84 -7.07
CA SER A 678 -41.76 0.17 -8.38
C SER A 678 -41.40 -1.32 -8.37
N ALA A 679 -40.58 -1.76 -7.42
CA ALA A 679 -40.16 -3.16 -7.28
C ALA A 679 -41.08 -3.99 -6.36
N LEU A 680 -42.12 -3.39 -5.76
CA LEU A 680 -43.02 -4.06 -4.82
C LEU A 680 -44.23 -4.65 -5.56
N ASP A 681 -44.79 -5.74 -5.02
CA ASP A 681 -46.08 -6.23 -5.46
C ASP A 681 -47.20 -5.29 -4.99
N GLN A 682 -48.30 -5.25 -5.73
CA GLN A 682 -49.42 -4.32 -5.48
C GLN A 682 -49.92 -4.36 -4.03
N ARG A 683 -50.09 -5.55 -3.45
CA ARG A 683 -50.62 -5.70 -2.08
C ARG A 683 -49.67 -5.13 -1.04
N THR A 684 -48.37 -5.43 -1.17
CA THR A 684 -47.35 -4.88 -0.26
C THR A 684 -47.20 -3.37 -0.45
N GLN A 685 -47.24 -2.89 -1.69
CA GLN A 685 -47.19 -1.47 -2.02
C GLN A 685 -48.33 -0.70 -1.33
N ASP A 686 -49.57 -1.16 -1.47
CA ASP A 686 -50.73 -0.51 -0.86
C ASP A 686 -50.59 -0.42 0.67
N ARG A 687 -50.15 -1.50 1.32
CA ARG A 687 -49.91 -1.52 2.77
C ARG A 687 -48.81 -0.55 3.20
N VAL A 688 -47.68 -0.52 2.51
CA VAL A 688 -46.57 0.39 2.83
C VAL A 688 -46.99 1.84 2.64
N ILE A 689 -47.73 2.16 1.58
CA ILE A 689 -48.27 3.50 1.34
C ILE A 689 -49.22 3.92 2.46
N VAL A 690 -50.15 3.04 2.88
CA VAL A 690 -51.06 3.33 3.99
C VAL A 690 -50.28 3.55 5.29
N ASN A 691 -49.33 2.69 5.61
CA ASN A 691 -48.57 2.79 6.86
C ASN A 691 -47.66 4.03 6.94
N LEU A 692 -47.12 4.49 5.81
CA LEU A 692 -46.16 5.61 5.79
C LEU A 692 -46.78 6.95 5.42
N LEU A 693 -47.64 6.99 4.40
CA LEU A 693 -48.07 8.22 3.71
C LEU A 693 -49.53 8.61 3.99
N SER A 694 -50.34 7.75 4.62
CA SER A 694 -51.73 8.08 4.97
C SER A 694 -51.80 9.24 5.99
N PRO A 695 -52.98 9.84 6.23
CA PRO A 695 -53.14 10.87 7.26
C PRO A 695 -52.67 10.41 8.65
N ASP A 696 -52.89 9.13 8.97
CA ASP A 696 -52.43 8.46 10.18
C ASP A 696 -51.09 7.72 9.98
N GLY A 697 -50.40 7.99 8.86
CA GLY A 697 -49.14 7.36 8.51
C GLY A 697 -47.97 7.84 9.36
N LEU A 698 -46.92 7.04 9.43
CA LEU A 698 -45.76 7.29 10.27
C LEU A 698 -45.05 8.62 9.92
N LEU A 699 -44.95 8.97 8.65
CA LEU A 699 -44.26 10.20 8.20
C LEU A 699 -45.04 11.47 8.58
N ARG A 700 -46.38 11.39 8.58
CA ARG A 700 -47.25 12.48 9.05
C ARG A 700 -47.09 12.72 10.54
N HIS A 701 -47.06 11.67 11.34
CA HIS A 701 -46.83 11.75 12.79
C HIS A 701 -45.47 12.35 13.14
N MET A 702 -44.46 12.11 12.31
CA MET A 702 -43.12 12.69 12.50
C MET A 702 -42.99 14.14 11.98
N HIS A 703 -44.02 14.69 11.33
CA HIS A 703 -43.93 15.96 10.60
C HIS A 703 -42.79 16.01 9.56
N THR A 704 -42.42 14.85 9.00
CA THR A 704 -41.42 14.75 7.94
C THR A 704 -41.97 15.35 6.65
N THR A 705 -41.12 16.08 5.93
CA THR A 705 -41.40 16.65 4.61
C THR A 705 -40.90 15.74 3.50
#